data_AF-A0A6L8MSL0-F1
#
_entry.id   AF-A0A6L8MSL0-F1
#
_cell.length_a   1.000
_cell.length_b   1.000
_cell.length_c   1.000
_cell.angle_alpha   90.00
_cell.angle_beta   90.00
_cell.angle_gamma   90.00
#
_symmetry.space_group_name_H-M   'P 1'
#
loop_
_entity.id
_entity.type
_entity.pdbx_description
1 polymer ?
#
loop_
_entity_poly.entity_id
_entity_poly.type
_entity_poly.pdbx_seq_one_letter_code
_entity_poly.pdbx_strand_id
1 'polypeptide(L)'
;MPIKKPESKAAAKPTKVSAKSAKTADKPEARVASNPPAVSQTTDAAALAAIDTSGYVLPSVKVPGRRGRKPKEFQPENDEVAALNAVERAELKAVDKAKAKDRKAKEKALLKDAFSSDTEATEEELERRRQKLKTLIKFGKERGFLTYAEINDHLPDNIVDPEAIEGIIGTFNDMGIAVYEHAPDAETLLLSDNVATVTSDDEAEAAAEAALSTVDSDFGRTTDPVRMYMREMGSVELLTREGEIEIAKRIEDGLKDMIQAISACPVTIAEIIAASDRIRADEIKIDEIVDGLVDESDEQAAPAPAAAASDEEDEDEEEQEEEEAEEEEASPSGAAAGYSAEQLEALKAAALAKFDTISLQFDKMRRAFEKEGYNSKAYVKAQEAISQELLGIRFTAKVVEKLCDTLRGQVDEVRHIEKQILDVAVNRCGMPRAHFIKVFPGNETNLDWVDGEVAAGHAYSAILGRNIPTIKELQQRLIDLQARVVLPLPDLRNINRQMAAGEMKARKAKREMTEANLRLVISIAKKYTNRGLQFLDLIQEGNIGLMKAVDKFEYRRGYKFSTYATWWIRQAITRSIADQARTIRIPVHMIETINKMNRISRQILQETGAEPDPATLAIKMEMPEDKIRKIMKIAKEPISMETPIGDDDDSHLGDFIEDNNTLAPSDAALHASMRGVVKDVLDSLTPREAKVLRMRFGIEMSTDHTLEEVGKQFDVTRERIRQIEAKALRKLRHPSRSDKLKSFLEGN
;
A
#
# COMPACT_ATOMS: atom_id res chain seq x y z
N MET A 1 -3.27 23.53 -55.15
CA MET A 1 -2.12 24.48 -55.19
C MET A 1 -2.30 25.51 -54.08
N PRO A 2 -1.24 26.12 -53.52
CA PRO A 2 0.01 25.49 -53.06
C PRO A 2 0.40 25.99 -51.64
N ILE A 3 1.63 25.76 -51.15
CA ILE A 3 2.00 24.61 -50.29
C ILE A 3 3.14 25.04 -49.32
N LYS A 4 3.40 24.26 -48.25
CA LYS A 4 4.34 24.56 -47.14
C LYS A 4 5.84 24.42 -47.48
N LYS A 5 6.69 24.98 -46.61
CA LYS A 5 8.15 24.77 -46.39
C LYS A 5 8.36 24.05 -45.03
N PRO A 6 9.51 23.39 -44.70
CA PRO A 6 10.90 23.93 -44.74
C PRO A 6 12.04 22.94 -45.10
N GLU A 7 13.31 23.37 -45.17
CA GLU A 7 14.49 22.46 -45.13
C GLU A 7 15.89 23.10 -44.85
N SER A 8 16.68 22.46 -43.96
CA SER A 8 18.10 22.02 -44.08
C SER A 8 19.38 22.93 -44.08
N LYS A 9 20.41 22.38 -43.38
CA LYS A 9 21.83 22.09 -43.78
C LYS A 9 23.05 23.05 -43.59
N ALA A 10 24.17 22.38 -43.21
CA ALA A 10 25.60 22.55 -43.59
C ALA A 10 26.48 23.68 -42.96
N ALA A 11 27.84 23.58 -42.92
CA ALA A 11 28.79 22.43 -42.82
C ALA A 11 30.28 22.86 -42.63
N ALA A 12 31.09 21.99 -41.98
CA ALA A 12 32.53 21.68 -42.21
C ALA A 12 33.70 22.68 -41.92
N LYS A 13 34.85 22.08 -41.53
CA LYS A 13 36.25 22.63 -41.53
C LYS A 13 37.01 22.24 -42.81
N PRO A 14 38.26 22.72 -43.02
CA PRO A 14 39.27 21.89 -43.69
C PRO A 14 40.74 21.97 -43.18
N THR A 15 41.39 20.81 -43.02
CA THR A 15 42.88 20.56 -43.05
C THR A 15 43.74 21.21 -41.92
N LYS A 16 45.05 20.97 -41.68
CA LYS A 16 46.20 20.22 -42.29
C LYS A 16 47.23 19.92 -41.13
N VAL A 17 48.42 19.27 -41.18
CA VAL A 17 49.39 18.80 -42.21
C VAL A 17 49.83 17.32 -41.99
N SER A 18 51.13 16.99 -41.77
CA SER A 18 51.73 15.65 -41.99
C SER A 18 53.21 15.43 -41.54
N ALA A 19 53.50 14.21 -41.03
CA ALA A 19 54.64 13.31 -41.38
C ALA A 19 56.13 13.50 -40.90
N LYS A 20 56.85 12.34 -40.90
CA LYS A 20 58.31 12.04 -40.78
C LYS A 20 58.98 12.02 -39.39
N SER A 21 60.13 11.32 -39.13
CA SER A 21 60.58 9.93 -39.49
C SER A 21 61.99 9.59 -38.92
N ALA A 22 62.23 8.31 -38.55
CA ALA A 22 63.50 7.53 -38.57
C ALA A 22 64.53 7.52 -37.38
N LYS A 23 64.76 6.29 -36.87
CA LYS A 23 66.01 5.58 -36.43
C LYS A 23 67.27 6.34 -35.97
N THR A 24 67.78 6.04 -34.76
CA THR A 24 68.94 5.13 -34.39
C THR A 24 69.25 5.32 -32.87
N ALA A 25 69.19 4.30 -32.01
CA ALA A 25 70.23 3.30 -31.66
C ALA A 25 71.46 3.84 -30.89
N ASP A 26 71.62 3.46 -29.60
CA ASP A 26 72.80 2.70 -29.06
C ASP A 26 72.55 2.12 -27.64
N LYS A 27 73.49 1.33 -27.06
CA LYS A 27 73.40 0.69 -25.71
C LYS A 27 74.77 0.31 -25.10
N PRO A 28 75.01 0.61 -23.80
CA PRO A 28 75.49 -0.40 -22.81
C PRO A 28 74.56 -0.43 -21.55
N GLU A 29 74.34 -1.52 -20.81
CA GLU A 29 75.22 -2.22 -19.83
C GLU A 29 75.68 -1.33 -18.64
N ALA A 30 75.67 -1.78 -17.37
CA ALA A 30 75.73 -3.15 -16.83
C ALA A 30 74.78 -3.43 -15.61
N ARG A 31 75.03 -4.53 -14.86
CA ARG A 31 74.15 -5.15 -13.85
C ARG A 31 74.50 -4.80 -12.39
N VAL A 32 73.50 -4.75 -11.50
CA VAL A 32 73.53 -5.26 -10.11
C VAL A 32 72.13 -5.88 -9.80
N ALA A 33 72.01 -6.82 -8.85
CA ALA A 33 70.74 -7.45 -8.47
C ALA A 33 70.60 -7.59 -6.94
N SER A 34 69.39 -7.32 -6.43
CA SER A 34 68.95 -7.65 -5.06
C SER A 34 67.42 -7.50 -4.91
N ASN A 35 66.86 -8.23 -3.94
CA ASN A 35 65.43 -8.40 -3.59
C ASN A 35 64.50 -7.15 -3.64
N PRO A 36 63.17 -7.36 -3.79
CA PRO A 36 62.19 -6.28 -3.74
C PRO A 36 62.02 -5.71 -2.32
N PRO A 37 62.04 -4.38 -2.14
CA PRO A 37 61.54 -3.72 -0.93
C PRO A 37 60.02 -3.53 -0.98
N ALA A 38 59.41 -3.31 0.20
CA ALA A 38 57.97 -3.19 0.38
C ALA A 38 57.32 -2.02 -0.40
N VAL A 39 56.00 -2.13 -0.62
CA VAL A 39 55.18 -1.08 -1.23
C VAL A 39 55.10 0.12 -0.29
N SER A 40 55.89 1.15 -0.56
CA SER A 40 55.82 2.43 0.16
C SER A 40 54.57 3.20 -0.22
N GLN A 41 53.65 3.40 0.72
CA GLN A 41 52.53 4.34 0.55
C GLN A 41 53.09 5.77 0.42
N THR A 42 52.98 6.36 -0.77
CA THR A 42 53.39 7.75 -1.02
C THR A 42 52.29 8.71 -0.59
N THR A 43 52.46 9.37 0.56
CA THR A 43 51.57 10.43 1.07
C THR A 43 51.74 11.78 0.35
N ASP A 44 52.37 11.78 -0.83
CA ASP A 44 52.67 13.00 -1.58
C ASP A 44 51.47 13.46 -2.42
N ALA A 45 50.77 14.47 -1.92
CA ALA A 45 49.61 15.07 -2.57
C ALA A 45 49.93 15.67 -3.96
N ALA A 46 51.19 16.02 -4.25
CA ALA A 46 51.58 16.53 -5.56
C ALA A 46 51.50 15.47 -6.66
N ALA A 47 51.73 14.19 -6.31
CA ALA A 47 51.63 13.08 -7.26
C ALA A 47 50.16 12.76 -7.62
N LEU A 48 49.25 12.81 -6.63
CA LEU A 48 47.82 12.60 -6.85
C LEU A 48 47.18 13.72 -7.68
N ALA A 49 47.64 14.97 -7.50
CA ALA A 49 47.18 16.13 -8.26
C ALA A 49 47.60 16.12 -9.75
N ALA A 50 48.52 15.25 -10.15
CA ALA A 50 49.01 15.15 -11.54
C ALA A 50 48.19 14.18 -12.43
N ILE A 51 47.17 13.51 -11.88
CA ILE A 51 46.33 12.55 -12.60
C ILE A 51 45.20 13.31 -13.32
N ASP A 52 45.25 13.34 -14.66
CA ASP A 52 44.20 13.94 -15.49
C ASP A 52 42.91 13.09 -15.46
N THR A 53 41.93 13.55 -14.69
CA THR A 53 40.62 12.92 -14.52
C THR A 53 39.55 13.43 -15.51
N SER A 54 39.90 14.32 -16.44
CA SER A 54 38.94 14.99 -17.33
C SER A 54 38.13 14.07 -18.26
N GLY A 55 38.56 12.82 -18.43
CA GLY A 55 37.88 11.80 -19.24
C GLY A 55 36.84 10.92 -18.52
N TYR A 56 36.68 11.01 -17.20
CA TYR A 56 35.85 10.07 -16.43
C TYR A 56 34.55 10.70 -15.90
N VAL A 57 33.40 10.30 -16.47
CA VAL A 57 32.07 10.74 -16.03
C VAL A 57 31.37 9.57 -15.33
N LEU A 58 31.13 9.70 -14.02
CA LEU A 58 30.37 8.72 -13.24
C LEU A 58 28.90 8.68 -13.69
N PRO A 59 28.27 7.48 -13.79
CA PRO A 59 26.83 7.37 -14.04
C PRO A 59 26.01 8.04 -12.93
N SER A 60 25.12 8.97 -13.30
CA SER A 60 24.34 9.74 -12.33
C SER A 60 23.14 8.95 -11.79
N VAL A 61 23.28 8.41 -10.58
CA VAL A 61 22.16 7.82 -9.82
C VAL A 61 21.13 8.91 -9.49
N LYS A 62 19.89 8.71 -9.91
CA LYS A 62 18.77 9.64 -9.62
C LYS A 62 18.26 9.44 -8.19
N VAL A 63 18.74 10.27 -7.26
CA VAL A 63 18.13 10.39 -5.92
C VAL A 63 16.80 11.18 -6.02
N PRO A 64 15.67 10.67 -5.48
CA PRO A 64 14.41 11.42 -5.46
C PRO A 64 14.48 12.67 -4.58
N GLY A 65 14.27 13.85 -5.16
CA GLY A 65 14.35 15.11 -4.43
C GLY A 65 13.20 15.31 -3.43
N ARG A 66 13.51 15.55 -2.15
CA ARG A 66 12.54 15.98 -1.14
C ARG A 66 11.82 17.26 -1.60
N ARG A 67 10.49 17.25 -1.60
CA ARG A 67 9.63 18.38 -2.02
C ARG A 67 9.70 19.55 -1.03
N GLY A 68 10.70 20.42 -1.19
CA GLY A 68 10.75 21.72 -0.53
C GLY A 68 9.51 22.58 -0.87
N ARG A 69 8.82 23.06 0.16
CA ARG A 69 7.62 23.91 0.00
C ARG A 69 8.07 25.33 -0.39
N LYS A 70 7.63 25.82 -1.55
CA LYS A 70 7.89 27.22 -1.95
C LYS A 70 7.38 28.20 -0.87
N PRO A 71 8.13 29.26 -0.54
CA PRO A 71 7.58 30.38 0.22
C PRO A 71 6.36 30.98 -0.50
N LYS A 72 5.37 31.46 0.25
CA LYS A 72 4.37 32.38 -0.30
C LYS A 72 4.98 33.78 -0.37
N GLU A 73 4.67 34.51 -1.44
CA GLU A 73 4.95 35.94 -1.53
C GLU A 73 4.12 36.68 -0.45
N PHE A 74 4.76 37.63 0.22
CA PHE A 74 4.17 38.44 1.28
C PHE A 74 3.78 39.80 0.70
N GLN A 75 2.49 40.14 0.75
CA GLN A 75 2.01 41.51 0.55
C GLN A 75 1.80 42.16 1.92
N PRO A 76 2.21 43.43 2.13
CA PRO A 76 2.02 44.10 3.40
C PRO A 76 0.55 44.46 3.60
N GLU A 77 -0.09 43.80 4.57
CA GLU A 77 -1.33 44.28 5.20
C GLU A 77 -0.96 45.38 6.23
N ASN A 78 -1.86 46.33 6.51
CA ASN A 78 -1.60 47.38 7.51
C ASN A 78 -1.41 46.75 8.92
N ASP A 79 -0.33 47.14 9.62
CA ASP A 79 0.10 46.53 10.88
C ASP A 79 -0.99 46.49 11.97
N GLU A 80 -1.87 47.51 12.03
CA GLU A 80 -2.98 47.57 12.99
C GLU A 80 -4.00 46.44 12.80
N VAL A 81 -4.25 46.03 11.55
CA VAL A 81 -5.17 44.93 11.22
C VAL A 81 -4.50 43.58 11.46
N ALA A 82 -3.19 43.47 11.20
CA ALA A 82 -2.42 42.28 11.52
C ALA A 82 -2.36 42.02 13.04
N ALA A 83 -2.20 43.07 13.86
CA ALA A 83 -2.20 42.98 15.32
C ALA A 83 -3.52 42.45 15.88
N LEU A 84 -4.66 43.02 15.47
CA LEU A 84 -5.99 42.60 15.94
C LEU A 84 -6.31 41.15 15.54
N ASN A 85 -6.03 40.76 14.29
CA ASN A 85 -6.20 39.39 13.82
C ASN A 85 -5.25 38.39 14.51
N ALA A 86 -4.07 38.84 14.97
CA ALA A 86 -3.14 38.00 15.73
C ALA A 86 -3.66 37.74 17.16
N VAL A 87 -4.25 38.74 17.82
CA VAL A 87 -4.87 38.59 19.15
C VAL A 87 -6.09 37.65 19.08
N GLU A 88 -7.04 37.88 18.17
CA GLU A 88 -8.23 37.01 18.06
C GLU A 88 -7.85 35.55 17.73
N ARG A 89 -6.82 35.33 16.89
CA ARG A 89 -6.27 34.00 16.62
C ARG A 89 -5.50 33.39 17.80
N ALA A 90 -4.92 34.20 18.69
CA ALA A 90 -4.28 33.72 19.91
C ALA A 90 -5.32 33.29 20.94
N GLU A 91 -6.39 34.07 21.11
CA GLU A 91 -7.50 33.77 22.02
C GLU A 91 -8.27 32.51 21.59
N LEU A 92 -8.63 32.38 20.30
CA LEU A 92 -9.26 31.17 19.77
C LEU A 92 -8.36 29.93 19.95
N LYS A 93 -7.05 30.05 19.70
CA LYS A 93 -6.09 28.97 19.98
C LYS A 93 -5.94 28.68 21.47
N ALA A 94 -6.07 29.66 22.35
CA ALA A 94 -6.05 29.46 23.80
C ALA A 94 -7.30 28.69 24.27
N VAL A 95 -8.49 29.04 23.74
CA VAL A 95 -9.74 28.32 24.01
C VAL A 95 -9.69 26.89 23.48
N ASP A 96 -9.19 26.66 22.27
CA ASP A 96 -9.07 25.30 21.71
C ASP A 96 -7.98 24.49 22.41
N LYS A 97 -6.86 25.10 22.82
CA LYS A 97 -5.81 24.45 23.63
C LYS A 97 -6.30 24.13 25.05
N ALA A 98 -7.15 24.99 25.64
CA ALA A 98 -7.81 24.72 26.91
C ALA A 98 -8.79 23.56 26.79
N LYS A 99 -9.69 23.58 25.79
CA LYS A 99 -10.62 22.47 25.51
C LYS A 99 -9.90 21.16 25.19
N ALA A 100 -8.79 21.21 24.46
CA ALA A 100 -7.97 20.02 24.17
C ALA A 100 -7.27 19.49 25.44
N LYS A 101 -6.76 20.38 26.31
CA LYS A 101 -6.19 19.99 27.62
C LYS A 101 -7.26 19.40 28.54
N ASP A 102 -8.45 19.99 28.57
CA ASP A 102 -9.59 19.53 29.38
C ASP A 102 -10.13 18.19 28.88
N ARG A 103 -10.26 18.01 27.55
CA ARG A 103 -10.57 16.70 26.96
C ARG A 103 -9.51 15.67 27.31
N LYS A 104 -8.22 15.98 27.15
CA LYS A 104 -7.12 15.05 27.46
C LYS A 104 -6.98 14.76 28.96
N ALA A 105 -7.45 15.66 29.83
CA ALA A 105 -7.55 15.44 31.26
C ALA A 105 -8.74 14.52 31.61
N LYS A 106 -9.93 14.73 31.01
CA LYS A 106 -11.08 13.81 31.15
C LYS A 106 -10.81 12.43 30.55
N GLU A 107 -10.13 12.36 29.42
CA GLU A 107 -9.68 11.15 28.74
C GLU A 107 -8.69 10.39 29.64
N LYS A 108 -7.69 11.08 30.22
CA LYS A 108 -6.78 10.48 31.22
C LYS A 108 -7.47 10.10 32.54
N ALA A 109 -8.52 10.78 32.96
CA ALA A 109 -9.30 10.44 34.15
C ALA A 109 -10.19 9.20 33.92
N LEU A 110 -10.90 9.14 32.79
CA LEU A 110 -11.69 7.97 32.38
C LEU A 110 -10.80 6.74 32.14
N LEU A 111 -9.60 6.93 31.58
CA LEU A 111 -8.58 5.88 31.50
C LEU A 111 -8.01 5.46 32.86
N LYS A 112 -8.15 6.25 33.93
CA LYS A 112 -7.79 5.82 35.29
C LYS A 112 -8.94 5.07 35.98
N ASP A 113 -10.18 5.55 35.85
CA ASP A 113 -11.36 4.88 36.45
C ASP A 113 -11.73 3.56 35.74
N ALA A 114 -11.41 3.40 34.45
CA ALA A 114 -11.80 2.22 33.66
C ALA A 114 -10.82 1.02 33.72
N PHE A 115 -9.61 1.20 34.29
CA PHE A 115 -8.55 0.18 34.29
C PHE A 115 -8.08 -0.23 35.69
N SER A 116 -8.77 0.20 36.76
CA SER A 116 -8.41 -0.10 38.16
C SER A 116 -8.77 -1.54 38.61
N SER A 117 -8.73 -2.51 37.69
CA SER A 117 -8.93 -3.94 37.96
C SER A 117 -7.62 -4.72 38.05
N ASP A 118 -6.55 -4.23 37.40
CA ASP A 118 -5.18 -4.69 37.68
C ASP A 118 -4.66 -3.92 38.90
N THR A 119 -3.96 -4.62 39.79
CA THR A 119 -3.53 -4.07 41.08
C THR A 119 -2.34 -3.12 40.94
N GLU A 120 -2.59 -1.80 40.99
CA GLU A 120 -1.56 -0.79 41.29
C GLU A 120 -0.80 -1.26 42.54
N ALA A 121 0.49 -1.60 42.41
CA ALA A 121 1.31 -2.08 43.52
C ALA A 121 1.47 -0.97 44.58
N THR A 122 1.32 -1.32 45.85
CA THR A 122 1.54 -0.37 46.95
C THR A 122 2.99 0.13 46.95
N GLU A 123 3.21 1.37 47.38
CA GLU A 123 4.55 1.99 47.43
C GLU A 123 5.55 1.13 48.21
N GLU A 124 5.10 0.47 49.29
CA GLU A 124 5.89 -0.50 50.08
C GLU A 124 6.41 -1.71 49.28
N GLU A 125 5.65 -2.20 48.29
CA GLU A 125 6.05 -3.31 47.43
C GLU A 125 6.98 -2.84 46.29
N LEU A 126 6.82 -1.61 45.81
CA LEU A 126 7.78 -0.98 44.88
C LEU A 126 9.14 -0.74 45.56
N GLU A 127 9.16 -0.26 46.81
CA GLU A 127 10.39 -0.16 47.60
C GLU A 127 11.05 -1.53 47.84
N ARG A 128 10.26 -2.57 48.08
CA ARG A 128 10.76 -3.94 48.24
C ARG A 128 11.39 -4.50 46.95
N ARG A 129 10.79 -4.21 45.79
CA ARG A 129 11.37 -4.52 44.47
C ARG A 129 12.68 -3.74 44.25
N ARG A 130 12.72 -2.45 44.64
CA ARG A 130 13.94 -1.63 44.59
C ARG A 130 15.09 -2.23 45.38
N GLN A 131 14.81 -2.72 46.58
CA GLN A 131 15.82 -3.38 47.41
C GLN A 131 16.32 -4.70 46.78
N LYS A 132 15.42 -5.56 46.27
CA LYS A 132 15.78 -6.80 45.56
C LYS A 132 16.67 -6.52 44.34
N LEU A 133 16.28 -5.60 43.46
CA LEU A 133 17.04 -5.26 42.26
C LEU A 133 18.39 -4.58 42.59
N LYS A 134 18.45 -3.72 43.61
CA LYS A 134 19.74 -3.16 44.09
C LYS A 134 20.69 -4.27 44.56
N THR A 135 20.19 -5.30 45.25
CA THR A 135 21.05 -6.46 45.63
C THR A 135 21.50 -7.30 44.44
N LEU A 136 20.64 -7.52 43.44
CA LEU A 136 20.98 -8.31 42.26
C LEU A 136 22.02 -7.60 41.38
N ILE A 137 21.86 -6.29 41.14
CA ILE A 137 22.84 -5.45 40.43
C ILE A 137 24.19 -5.47 41.16
N LYS A 138 24.18 -5.41 42.50
CA LYS A 138 25.42 -5.44 43.30
C LYS A 138 26.16 -6.77 43.15
N PHE A 139 25.49 -7.92 43.29
CA PHE A 139 26.12 -9.22 43.05
C PHE A 139 26.63 -9.36 41.61
N GLY A 140 25.87 -8.89 40.62
CA GLY A 140 26.27 -8.92 39.22
C GLY A 140 27.54 -8.12 38.93
N LYS A 141 27.67 -6.91 39.50
CA LYS A 141 28.88 -6.08 39.33
C LYS A 141 30.08 -6.55 40.16
N GLU A 142 29.84 -7.13 41.34
CA GLU A 142 30.90 -7.73 42.16
C GLU A 142 31.51 -9.00 41.51
N ARG A 143 30.72 -9.75 40.73
CA ARG A 143 31.17 -10.98 40.04
C ARG A 143 31.53 -10.79 38.55
N GLY A 144 31.01 -9.74 37.91
CA GLY A 144 31.03 -9.56 36.44
C GLY A 144 29.94 -10.35 35.69
N PHE A 145 29.20 -11.21 36.39
CA PHE A 145 28.16 -12.05 35.79
C PHE A 145 26.97 -12.32 36.73
N LEU A 146 25.84 -12.72 36.16
CA LEU A 146 24.68 -13.29 36.83
C LEU A 146 24.23 -14.58 36.13
N THR A 147 23.55 -15.47 36.86
CA THR A 147 22.88 -16.63 36.25
C THR A 147 21.38 -16.41 36.06
N TYR A 148 20.77 -17.06 35.07
CA TYR A 148 19.30 -17.03 34.87
C TYR A 148 18.53 -17.48 36.13
N ALA A 149 19.06 -18.46 36.88
CA ALA A 149 18.47 -18.91 38.14
C ALA A 149 18.49 -17.79 39.21
N GLU A 150 19.62 -17.10 39.40
CA GLU A 150 19.72 -15.98 40.34
C GLU A 150 18.82 -14.80 39.96
N ILE A 151 18.64 -14.53 38.66
CA ILE A 151 17.68 -13.51 38.19
C ILE A 151 16.25 -13.92 38.55
N ASN A 152 15.87 -15.18 38.28
CA ASN A 152 14.53 -15.69 38.55
C ASN A 152 14.20 -15.75 40.05
N ASP A 153 15.12 -16.22 40.89
CA ASP A 153 14.96 -16.29 42.35
C ASP A 153 14.84 -14.89 43.01
N HIS A 154 15.42 -13.86 42.38
CA HIS A 154 15.36 -12.48 42.88
C HIS A 154 14.20 -11.65 42.29
N LEU A 155 13.66 -12.00 41.12
CA LEU A 155 12.39 -11.45 40.62
C LEU A 155 11.19 -11.83 41.55
N PRO A 156 10.06 -11.12 41.46
CA PRO A 156 8.80 -11.55 42.07
C PRO A 156 7.94 -12.37 41.08
N ASP A 157 7.24 -13.37 41.60
CA ASP A 157 6.39 -14.35 40.88
C ASP A 157 5.37 -13.75 39.91
N ASN A 158 5.06 -12.44 40.05
CA ASN A 158 4.15 -11.70 39.17
C ASN A 158 4.77 -11.32 37.80
N ILE A 159 6.09 -11.43 37.61
CA ILE A 159 6.75 -11.17 36.32
C ILE A 159 6.90 -12.49 35.57
N VAL A 160 5.79 -12.95 34.98
CA VAL A 160 5.71 -14.21 34.22
C VAL A 160 6.05 -14.01 32.72
N ASP A 161 6.13 -12.76 32.26
CA ASP A 161 6.34 -12.42 30.85
C ASP A 161 7.80 -12.54 30.41
N PRO A 162 8.15 -13.44 29.45
CA PRO A 162 9.54 -13.63 29.01
C PRO A 162 10.16 -12.38 28.38
N GLU A 163 9.37 -11.58 27.64
CA GLU A 163 9.82 -10.30 27.04
C GLU A 163 10.31 -9.30 28.11
N ALA A 164 9.68 -9.29 29.29
CA ALA A 164 10.10 -8.41 30.39
C ALA A 164 11.41 -8.91 31.03
N ILE A 165 11.60 -10.22 31.11
CA ILE A 165 12.85 -10.84 31.59
C ILE A 165 13.98 -10.59 30.58
N GLU A 166 13.73 -10.73 29.28
CA GLU A 166 14.69 -10.42 28.22
C GLU A 166 15.06 -8.93 28.22
N GLY A 167 14.09 -8.02 28.39
CA GLY A 167 14.35 -6.60 28.56
C GLY A 167 15.23 -6.29 29.78
N ILE A 168 14.97 -6.94 30.92
CA ILE A 168 15.81 -6.84 32.13
C ILE A 168 17.24 -7.35 31.86
N ILE A 169 17.40 -8.49 31.18
CA ILE A 169 18.70 -9.03 30.76
C ILE A 169 19.42 -8.07 29.81
N GLY A 170 18.70 -7.42 28.89
CA GLY A 170 19.21 -6.32 28.07
C GLY A 170 19.80 -5.20 28.91
N THR A 171 19.06 -4.70 29.93
CA THR A 171 19.59 -3.67 30.84
C THR A 171 20.79 -4.13 31.66
N PHE A 172 20.88 -5.41 32.03
CA PHE A 172 22.07 -5.95 32.72
C PHE A 172 23.29 -5.99 31.80
N ASN A 173 23.13 -6.43 30.55
CA ASN A 173 24.20 -6.41 29.56
C ASN A 173 24.67 -4.96 29.24
N ASP A 174 23.74 -4.01 29.07
CA ASP A 174 24.04 -2.58 28.92
C ASP A 174 24.77 -1.99 30.15
N MET A 175 24.51 -2.54 31.34
CA MET A 175 25.22 -2.21 32.60
C MET A 175 26.55 -2.95 32.80
N GLY A 176 26.99 -3.76 31.82
CA GLY A 176 28.26 -4.51 31.84
C GLY A 176 28.22 -5.81 32.66
N ILE A 177 27.03 -6.34 32.96
CA ILE A 177 26.83 -7.59 33.71
C ILE A 177 26.38 -8.66 32.72
N ALA A 178 27.25 -9.63 32.42
CA ALA A 178 26.92 -10.72 31.51
C ALA A 178 25.97 -11.75 32.17
N VAL A 179 24.95 -12.22 31.45
CA VAL A 179 24.01 -13.23 31.92
C VAL A 179 24.29 -14.58 31.28
N TYR A 180 24.43 -15.63 32.09
CA TYR A 180 24.71 -17.01 31.63
C TYR A 180 23.69 -18.03 32.17
N GLU A 181 23.41 -19.10 31.44
CA GLU A 181 22.54 -20.19 31.89
C GLU A 181 23.16 -20.98 33.05
N HIS A 182 24.49 -21.17 33.02
CA HIS A 182 25.27 -21.80 34.09
C HIS A 182 26.45 -20.88 34.46
N ALA A 183 26.95 -20.99 35.68
CA ALA A 183 28.08 -20.17 36.13
C ALA A 183 29.34 -20.46 35.27
N PRO A 184 29.94 -19.46 34.61
CA PRO A 184 31.12 -19.64 33.77
C PRO A 184 32.36 -20.02 34.61
N ASP A 185 33.29 -20.74 33.98
CA ASP A 185 34.56 -21.14 34.62
C ASP A 185 35.52 -19.94 34.72
N ALA A 186 36.47 -20.03 35.66
CA ALA A 186 37.41 -18.96 35.98
C ALA A 186 38.29 -18.54 34.78
N GLU A 187 38.56 -19.45 33.82
CA GLU A 187 39.29 -19.10 32.60
C GLU A 187 38.45 -18.27 31.61
N THR A 188 37.14 -18.55 31.49
CA THR A 188 36.26 -17.78 30.58
C THR A 188 35.98 -16.37 31.10
N LEU A 189 35.87 -16.20 32.43
CA LEU A 189 35.76 -14.88 33.07
C LEU A 189 37.01 -14.01 32.93
N LEU A 190 38.17 -14.60 32.65
CA LEU A 190 39.42 -13.88 32.37
C LEU A 190 39.62 -13.55 30.89
N LEU A 191 38.80 -14.12 29.99
CA LEU A 191 38.82 -13.84 28.55
C LEU A 191 37.77 -12.82 28.11
N SER A 192 36.74 -12.56 28.92
CA SER A 192 35.74 -11.51 28.66
C SER A 192 36.28 -10.11 28.99
N ASP A 193 36.17 -9.16 28.05
CA ASP A 193 36.56 -7.75 28.23
C ASP A 193 35.74 -6.97 29.29
N ASN A 194 34.74 -7.60 29.90
CA ASN A 194 33.91 -7.02 30.96
C ASN A 194 34.66 -6.91 32.30
N VAL A 195 35.46 -5.85 32.44
CA VAL A 195 36.16 -5.53 33.70
C VAL A 195 35.17 -5.27 34.83
N ALA A 196 35.16 -6.15 35.84
CA ALA A 196 34.35 -5.99 37.05
C ALA A 196 34.71 -4.68 37.78
N THR A 197 33.80 -3.71 37.74
CA THR A 197 33.98 -2.39 38.37
C THR A 197 33.29 -2.35 39.72
N VAL A 198 34.06 -2.05 40.78
CA VAL A 198 33.52 -1.87 42.14
C VAL A 198 32.80 -0.52 42.20
N THR A 199 31.52 -0.51 41.81
CA THR A 199 30.66 0.68 41.86
C THR A 199 30.31 1.07 43.29
N SER A 200 30.13 2.37 43.52
CA SER A 200 29.61 2.89 44.79
C SER A 200 28.16 2.48 45.04
N ASP A 201 27.74 2.51 46.30
CA ASP A 201 26.36 2.18 46.70
C ASP A 201 25.34 3.21 46.16
N ASP A 202 25.79 4.43 45.83
CA ASP A 202 25.01 5.49 45.17
C ASP A 202 24.83 5.20 43.66
N GLU A 203 25.88 4.74 42.96
CA GLU A 203 25.79 4.33 41.55
C GLU A 203 24.95 3.06 41.39
N ALA A 204 25.05 2.10 42.32
CA ALA A 204 24.18 0.93 42.34
C ALA A 204 22.72 1.32 42.60
N GLU A 205 22.46 2.38 43.36
CA GLU A 205 21.11 2.88 43.60
C GLU A 205 20.54 3.66 42.41
N ALA A 206 21.33 4.51 41.78
CA ALA A 206 20.93 5.20 40.55
C ALA A 206 20.70 4.22 39.38
N ALA A 207 21.51 3.15 39.29
CA ALA A 207 21.31 2.07 38.33
C ALA A 207 20.05 1.26 38.62
N ALA A 208 19.76 0.94 39.88
CA ALA A 208 18.52 0.28 40.28
C ALA A 208 17.29 1.16 39.98
N GLU A 209 17.35 2.46 40.31
CA GLU A 209 16.28 3.42 40.00
C GLU A 209 16.06 3.57 38.49
N ALA A 210 17.13 3.57 37.68
CA ALA A 210 17.03 3.56 36.22
C ALA A 210 16.32 2.29 35.71
N ALA A 211 16.79 1.10 36.12
CA ALA A 211 16.23 -0.19 35.70
C ALA A 211 14.75 -0.37 36.14
N LEU A 212 14.38 0.12 37.32
CA LEU A 212 12.99 0.17 37.77
C LEU A 212 12.18 1.19 36.97
N SER A 213 12.73 2.37 36.69
CA SER A 213 12.02 3.39 35.91
C SER A 213 11.70 2.91 34.48
N THR A 214 12.53 2.04 33.90
CA THR A 214 12.19 1.31 32.67
C THR A 214 11.10 0.27 32.93
N VAL A 215 11.31 -0.67 33.86
CA VAL A 215 10.39 -1.80 34.11
C VAL A 215 8.99 -1.34 34.54
N ASP A 216 8.85 -0.36 35.43
CA ASP A 216 7.54 0.20 35.83
C ASP A 216 6.94 1.12 34.76
N SER A 217 7.74 1.67 33.82
CA SER A 217 7.19 2.37 32.65
C SER A 217 6.71 1.41 31.55
N ASP A 218 7.24 0.19 31.55
CA ASP A 218 6.89 -0.86 30.60
C ASP A 218 5.96 -1.95 31.20
N PHE A 219 5.60 -1.84 32.48
CA PHE A 219 4.58 -2.67 33.12
C PHE A 219 3.19 -2.35 32.52
N GLY A 220 2.75 -3.19 31.58
CA GLY A 220 1.59 -2.94 30.72
C GLY A 220 1.92 -2.31 29.35
N ARG A 221 3.18 -2.27 28.93
CA ARG A 221 3.63 -1.79 27.61
C ARG A 221 4.46 -2.85 26.89
N THR A 222 3.86 -4.03 26.71
CA THR A 222 4.37 -5.12 25.86
C THR A 222 4.81 -4.56 24.50
N THR A 223 6.00 -4.94 24.06
CA THR A 223 6.54 -4.55 22.74
C THR A 223 5.86 -5.31 21.60
N ASP A 224 5.35 -6.52 21.87
CA ASP A 224 4.52 -7.29 20.96
C ASP A 224 3.19 -6.58 20.59
N PRO A 225 2.95 -6.30 19.29
CA PRO A 225 1.69 -5.74 18.82
C PRO A 225 0.49 -6.70 18.93
N VAL A 226 0.68 -8.03 19.02
CA VAL A 226 -0.42 -8.99 19.23
C VAL A 226 -1.02 -8.79 20.62
N ARG A 227 -0.20 -8.79 21.68
CA ARG A 227 -0.60 -8.47 23.06
C ARG A 227 -1.29 -7.10 23.15
N MET A 228 -0.76 -6.07 22.49
CA MET A 228 -1.42 -4.76 22.42
C MET A 228 -2.83 -4.85 21.80
N TYR A 229 -2.96 -5.48 20.64
CA TYR A 229 -4.24 -5.62 19.92
C TYR A 229 -5.26 -6.48 20.70
N MET A 230 -4.82 -7.58 21.31
CA MET A 230 -5.67 -8.45 22.14
C MET A 230 -6.26 -7.69 23.32
N ARG A 231 -5.48 -6.80 23.96
CA ARG A 231 -5.96 -5.94 25.06
C ARG A 231 -6.94 -4.86 24.59
N GLU A 232 -6.65 -4.18 23.48
CA GLU A 232 -7.56 -3.16 22.94
C GLU A 232 -8.91 -3.78 22.55
N MET A 233 -8.90 -4.92 21.84
CA MET A 233 -10.09 -5.72 21.57
C MET A 233 -10.79 -6.18 22.86
N GLY A 234 -10.01 -6.59 23.88
CA GLY A 234 -10.51 -7.07 25.16
C GLY A 234 -11.49 -6.12 25.84
N SER A 235 -11.31 -4.81 25.64
CA SER A 235 -12.17 -3.74 26.20
C SER A 235 -13.59 -3.66 25.63
N VAL A 236 -13.88 -4.30 24.49
CA VAL A 236 -15.21 -4.27 23.85
C VAL A 236 -16.02 -5.48 24.32
N GLU A 237 -17.24 -5.28 24.82
CA GLU A 237 -18.13 -6.37 25.24
C GLU A 237 -18.60 -7.25 24.07
N LEU A 238 -19.01 -8.49 24.35
CA LEU A 238 -19.59 -9.38 23.34
C LEU A 238 -21.06 -9.02 23.09
N LEU A 239 -21.47 -9.05 21.82
CA LEU A 239 -22.82 -8.69 21.40
C LEU A 239 -23.80 -9.86 21.57
N THR A 240 -25.04 -9.58 22.01
CA THR A 240 -26.13 -10.57 22.02
C THR A 240 -26.82 -10.64 20.65
N ARG A 241 -27.53 -11.72 20.35
CA ARG A 241 -28.33 -11.85 19.10
C ARG A 241 -29.36 -10.72 18.94
N GLU A 242 -29.88 -10.18 20.04
CA GLU A 242 -30.78 -9.02 20.02
C GLU A 242 -30.00 -7.75 19.64
N GLY A 243 -28.81 -7.56 20.21
CA GLY A 243 -27.88 -6.49 19.83
C GLY A 243 -27.41 -6.55 18.37
N GLU A 244 -27.17 -7.75 17.81
CA GLU A 244 -26.89 -7.95 16.37
C GLU A 244 -28.02 -7.34 15.51
N ILE A 245 -29.27 -7.66 15.87
CA ILE A 245 -30.47 -7.20 15.16
C ILE A 245 -30.68 -5.69 15.35
N GLU A 246 -30.42 -5.14 16.54
CA GLU A 246 -30.50 -3.69 16.77
C GLU A 246 -29.43 -2.90 16.01
N ILE A 247 -28.20 -3.40 15.94
CA ILE A 247 -27.14 -2.77 15.14
C ILE A 247 -27.48 -2.87 13.65
N ALA A 248 -27.93 -4.03 13.16
CA ALA A 248 -28.35 -4.21 11.77
C ALA A 248 -29.50 -3.25 11.40
N LYS A 249 -30.51 -3.10 12.26
CA LYS A 249 -31.58 -2.09 12.10
C LYS A 249 -31.02 -0.67 12.06
N ARG A 250 -30.07 -0.30 12.95
CA ARG A 250 -29.40 1.02 12.92
C ARG A 250 -28.59 1.27 11.64
N ILE A 251 -28.11 0.22 10.97
CA ILE A 251 -27.47 0.29 9.65
C ILE A 251 -28.51 0.50 8.55
N GLU A 252 -29.58 -0.32 8.49
CA GLU A 252 -30.70 -0.13 7.53
C GLU A 252 -31.28 1.29 7.62
N ASP A 253 -31.51 1.79 8.84
CA ASP A 253 -31.95 3.14 9.15
C ASP A 253 -31.01 4.22 8.55
N GLY A 254 -29.70 4.10 8.75
CA GLY A 254 -28.74 5.08 8.25
C GLY A 254 -28.60 5.05 6.72
N LEU A 255 -28.78 3.88 6.09
CA LEU A 255 -28.91 3.75 4.63
C LEU A 255 -30.20 4.41 4.14
N LYS A 256 -31.32 4.23 4.84
CA LYS A 256 -32.62 4.85 4.55
C LYS A 256 -32.58 6.37 4.67
N ASP A 257 -31.95 6.90 5.72
CA ASP A 257 -31.70 8.33 5.92
C ASP A 257 -30.88 8.93 4.74
N MET A 258 -29.89 8.18 4.21
CA MET A 258 -29.14 8.58 3.01
C MET A 258 -29.97 8.51 1.72
N ILE A 259 -30.71 7.42 1.48
CA ILE A 259 -31.54 7.29 0.26
C ILE A 259 -32.61 8.39 0.21
N GLN A 260 -33.21 8.74 1.35
CA GLN A 260 -34.14 9.87 1.43
C GLN A 260 -33.46 11.19 1.05
N ALA A 261 -32.25 11.47 1.55
CA ALA A 261 -31.49 12.66 1.16
C ALA A 261 -31.08 12.65 -0.34
N ILE A 262 -30.66 11.50 -0.88
CA ILE A 262 -30.35 11.34 -2.31
C ILE A 262 -31.60 11.58 -3.18
N SER A 263 -32.77 11.09 -2.75
CA SER A 263 -34.05 11.31 -3.44
C SER A 263 -34.56 12.76 -3.35
N ALA A 264 -34.00 13.58 -2.46
CA ALA A 264 -34.38 14.99 -2.35
C ALA A 264 -33.73 15.88 -3.44
N CYS A 265 -32.64 15.45 -4.07
CA CYS A 265 -31.94 16.21 -5.11
C CYS A 265 -32.36 15.78 -6.54
N PRO A 266 -32.78 16.70 -7.43
CA PRO A 266 -33.13 16.37 -8.81
C PRO A 266 -31.98 15.77 -9.64
N VAL A 267 -30.73 16.17 -9.36
CA VAL A 267 -29.55 15.74 -10.16
C VAL A 267 -29.21 14.27 -9.94
N THR A 268 -29.31 13.78 -8.70
CA THR A 268 -29.09 12.36 -8.37
C THR A 268 -30.21 11.48 -8.92
N ILE A 269 -31.47 11.95 -8.94
CA ILE A 269 -32.56 11.23 -9.63
C ILE A 269 -32.26 11.14 -11.14
N ALA A 270 -31.81 12.23 -11.77
CA ALA A 270 -31.42 12.23 -13.18
C ALA A 270 -30.23 11.29 -13.45
N GLU A 271 -29.26 11.17 -12.54
CA GLU A 271 -28.15 10.20 -12.65
C GLU A 271 -28.64 8.75 -12.53
N ILE A 272 -29.64 8.47 -11.68
CA ILE A 272 -30.28 7.14 -11.57
C ILE A 272 -31.04 6.79 -12.85
N ILE A 273 -31.81 7.73 -13.42
CA ILE A 273 -32.51 7.52 -14.72
C ILE A 273 -31.49 7.29 -15.84
N ALA A 274 -30.41 8.08 -15.89
CA ALA A 274 -29.32 7.87 -16.85
C ALA A 274 -28.51 6.58 -16.59
N ALA A 275 -28.69 5.90 -15.44
CA ALA A 275 -28.19 4.54 -15.22
C ALA A 275 -29.17 3.48 -15.73
N SER A 276 -30.49 3.66 -15.52
CA SER A 276 -31.50 2.73 -16.03
C SER A 276 -31.54 2.69 -17.57
N ASP A 277 -31.33 3.81 -18.25
CA ASP A 277 -31.21 3.83 -19.72
C ASP A 277 -29.98 3.09 -20.24
N ARG A 278 -28.87 3.05 -19.48
CA ARG A 278 -27.67 2.28 -19.85
C ARG A 278 -27.82 0.78 -19.56
N ILE A 279 -28.60 0.40 -18.55
CA ILE A 279 -29.06 -1.00 -18.35
C ILE A 279 -30.00 -1.43 -19.48
N ARG A 280 -30.85 -0.53 -19.97
CA ARG A 280 -31.76 -0.74 -21.12
C ARG A 280 -31.00 -0.84 -22.45
N ALA A 281 -29.84 -0.20 -22.57
CA ALA A 281 -28.93 -0.29 -23.72
C ALA A 281 -27.92 -1.45 -23.64
N ASP A 282 -27.98 -2.30 -22.59
CA ASP A 282 -27.05 -3.39 -22.31
C ASP A 282 -25.56 -2.96 -22.18
N GLU A 283 -25.30 -1.69 -21.85
CA GLU A 283 -23.95 -1.20 -21.55
C GLU A 283 -23.44 -1.66 -20.17
N ILE A 284 -24.35 -1.87 -19.22
CA ILE A 284 -24.06 -2.17 -17.81
C ILE A 284 -25.02 -3.24 -17.29
N LYS A 285 -24.51 -4.20 -16.51
CA LYS A 285 -25.33 -5.25 -15.88
C LYS A 285 -26.14 -4.69 -14.70
N ILE A 286 -27.34 -5.22 -14.48
CA ILE A 286 -28.19 -4.80 -13.36
C ILE A 286 -27.53 -5.02 -11.98
N ASP A 287 -26.79 -6.11 -11.83
CA ASP A 287 -26.01 -6.53 -10.65
C ASP A 287 -24.88 -5.54 -10.24
N GLU A 288 -24.48 -4.63 -11.14
CA GLU A 288 -23.53 -3.56 -10.81
C GLU A 288 -24.20 -2.33 -10.15
N ILE A 289 -25.54 -2.29 -10.13
CA ILE A 289 -26.34 -1.13 -9.73
C ILE A 289 -27.38 -1.46 -8.65
N VAL A 290 -28.02 -2.63 -8.73
CA VAL A 290 -29.11 -3.08 -7.86
C VAL A 290 -28.78 -4.44 -7.26
N ASP A 291 -28.49 -4.47 -5.96
CA ASP A 291 -28.24 -5.68 -5.14
C ASP A 291 -29.53 -6.42 -4.77
N GLY A 292 -30.71 -5.88 -5.13
CA GLY A 292 -32.01 -6.49 -4.90
C GLY A 292 -33.17 -5.49 -4.92
N LEU A 293 -34.39 -5.98 -4.80
CA LEU A 293 -35.58 -5.18 -4.55
C LEU A 293 -36.05 -5.40 -3.11
N VAL A 294 -36.66 -4.38 -2.52
CA VAL A 294 -37.30 -4.47 -1.21
C VAL A 294 -38.80 -4.56 -1.45
N ASP A 295 -39.31 -5.79 -1.54
CA ASP A 295 -40.74 -6.06 -1.65
C ASP A 295 -41.25 -6.50 -0.26
N GLU A 296 -42.32 -5.85 0.23
CA GLU A 296 -42.91 -6.12 1.55
C GLU A 296 -43.59 -7.50 1.64
N SER A 297 -43.64 -8.26 0.54
CA SER A 297 -44.20 -9.61 0.43
C SER A 297 -43.20 -10.75 0.66
N ASP A 298 -41.90 -10.47 0.83
CA ASP A 298 -40.86 -11.50 1.00
C ASP A 298 -40.82 -12.15 2.40
N GLU A 299 -41.92 -12.08 3.18
CA GLU A 299 -42.13 -12.95 4.35
C GLU A 299 -42.33 -14.44 3.97
N GLN A 300 -42.48 -14.76 2.67
CA GLN A 300 -42.82 -16.11 2.20
C GLN A 300 -41.88 -16.71 1.14
N ALA A 301 -40.71 -16.11 0.89
CA ALA A 301 -39.68 -16.71 0.03
C ALA A 301 -38.85 -17.74 0.82
N ALA A 302 -39.14 -19.04 0.63
CA ALA A 302 -38.39 -20.11 1.30
C ALA A 302 -36.91 -20.12 0.86
N PRO A 303 -35.94 -20.34 1.77
CA PRO A 303 -34.52 -20.31 1.43
C PRO A 303 -34.16 -21.50 0.53
N ALA A 304 -33.55 -21.21 -0.63
CA ALA A 304 -32.78 -22.21 -1.35
C ALA A 304 -31.55 -22.60 -0.50
N PRO A 305 -31.17 -23.90 -0.44
CA PRO A 305 -30.20 -24.37 0.52
C PRO A 305 -28.78 -23.88 0.19
N ALA A 306 -28.17 -23.16 1.13
CA ALA A 306 -26.76 -23.40 1.40
C ALA A 306 -26.68 -24.75 2.14
N ALA A 307 -25.91 -25.69 1.61
CA ALA A 307 -25.51 -26.89 2.34
C ALA A 307 -24.43 -26.53 3.39
N ALA A 308 -24.00 -27.54 4.16
CA ALA A 308 -22.94 -27.45 5.18
C ALA A 308 -23.19 -26.45 6.34
N ALA A 309 -23.97 -26.89 7.34
CA ALA A 309 -23.77 -26.57 8.78
C ALA A 309 -24.82 -27.29 9.66
N SER A 310 -24.73 -28.62 9.74
CA SER A 310 -25.44 -29.43 10.75
C SER A 310 -24.68 -30.73 10.97
N ASP A 311 -23.76 -30.74 11.93
CA ASP A 311 -23.98 -31.36 13.23
C ASP A 311 -22.88 -30.87 14.21
N GLU A 312 -23.27 -30.48 15.43
CA GLU A 312 -22.42 -30.39 16.62
C GLU A 312 -23.01 -31.40 17.63
N GLU A 313 -22.17 -32.02 18.46
CA GLU A 313 -22.46 -33.07 19.48
C GLU A 313 -22.10 -34.53 19.11
N ASP A 314 -20.80 -34.87 19.18
CA ASP A 314 -20.29 -35.93 20.07
C ASP A 314 -18.75 -35.74 20.30
N GLU A 315 -18.16 -36.39 21.31
CA GLU A 315 -16.84 -36.03 21.88
C GLU A 315 -15.64 -36.93 21.43
N ASP A 316 -14.46 -36.29 21.30
CA ASP A 316 -13.08 -36.83 21.30
C ASP A 316 -12.53 -37.73 20.15
N GLU A 317 -11.25 -37.46 19.82
CA GLU A 317 -10.24 -38.26 19.06
C GLU A 317 -10.03 -38.12 17.51
N GLU A 318 -10.87 -37.44 16.70
CA GLU A 318 -10.64 -37.34 15.21
C GLU A 318 -10.32 -35.91 14.65
N GLU A 319 -9.80 -34.98 15.45
CA GLU A 319 -9.58 -33.55 15.11
C GLU A 319 -8.72 -33.21 13.85
N GLN A 320 -8.07 -34.18 13.18
CA GLN A 320 -7.15 -33.90 12.06
C GLN A 320 -7.68 -34.19 10.64
N GLU A 321 -8.73 -35.01 10.47
CA GLU A 321 -9.23 -35.33 9.12
C GLU A 321 -10.37 -34.40 8.66
N GLU A 322 -11.20 -33.90 9.59
CA GLU A 322 -12.30 -32.97 9.25
C GLU A 322 -11.80 -31.57 8.83
N GLU A 323 -10.70 -31.07 9.42
CA GLU A 323 -10.14 -29.76 9.07
C GLU A 323 -9.69 -29.67 7.59
N GLU A 324 -9.39 -30.80 6.95
CA GLU A 324 -9.04 -30.84 5.52
C GLU A 324 -10.20 -31.18 4.59
N ALA A 325 -11.34 -31.64 5.13
CA ALA A 325 -12.58 -31.83 4.39
C ALA A 325 -13.28 -30.47 4.15
N GLU A 326 -13.29 -29.58 5.14
CA GLU A 326 -13.84 -28.22 5.02
C GLU A 326 -13.14 -27.35 3.94
N GLU A 327 -11.92 -27.70 3.51
CA GLU A 327 -11.24 -26.99 2.41
C GLU A 327 -11.89 -27.23 1.03
N GLU A 328 -12.68 -28.31 0.84
CA GLU A 328 -13.38 -28.56 -0.44
C GLU A 328 -14.75 -27.87 -0.54
N GLU A 329 -15.49 -27.71 0.57
CA GLU A 329 -16.65 -26.79 0.64
C GLU A 329 -16.24 -25.34 0.38
N ALA A 330 -15.01 -24.97 0.74
CA ALA A 330 -14.42 -23.65 0.45
C ALA A 330 -13.95 -23.47 -1.01
N SER A 331 -14.36 -24.33 -1.95
CA SER A 331 -14.02 -24.25 -3.38
C SER A 331 -14.38 -22.86 -3.98
N PRO A 332 -13.40 -22.07 -4.46
CA PRO A 332 -13.65 -20.72 -5.00
C PRO A 332 -14.22 -20.72 -6.44
N SER A 333 -15.13 -21.66 -6.73
CA SER A 333 -15.77 -21.88 -8.03
C SER A 333 -16.83 -20.82 -8.36
N GLY A 334 -16.41 -19.56 -8.48
CA GLY A 334 -17.21 -18.47 -9.05
C GLY A 334 -18.43 -18.00 -8.23
N ALA A 335 -18.74 -18.67 -7.11
CA ALA A 335 -19.87 -18.38 -6.23
C ALA A 335 -19.64 -17.14 -5.35
N ALA A 336 -19.46 -15.98 -6.00
CA ALA A 336 -20.20 -14.81 -5.53
C ALA A 336 -21.70 -15.18 -5.51
N ALA A 337 -22.51 -14.50 -4.70
CA ALA A 337 -23.96 -14.71 -4.65
C ALA A 337 -24.65 -14.15 -5.92
N GLY A 338 -24.25 -14.67 -7.09
CA GLY A 338 -24.72 -14.31 -8.40
C GLY A 338 -26.03 -15.04 -8.65
N TYR A 339 -27.10 -14.26 -8.64
CA TYR A 339 -28.40 -14.61 -9.19
C TYR A 339 -28.24 -15.42 -10.48
N SER A 340 -29.04 -16.48 -10.65
CA SER A 340 -29.08 -17.24 -11.91
C SER A 340 -29.41 -16.30 -13.08
N ALA A 341 -29.06 -16.66 -14.32
CA ALA A 341 -29.35 -15.82 -15.48
C ALA A 341 -30.85 -15.42 -15.54
N GLU A 342 -31.74 -16.35 -15.20
CA GLU A 342 -33.19 -16.15 -15.10
C GLU A 342 -33.56 -15.17 -13.97
N GLN A 343 -32.92 -15.27 -12.80
CA GLN A 343 -33.11 -14.34 -11.69
C GLN A 343 -32.58 -12.93 -12.01
N LEU A 344 -31.46 -12.80 -12.72
CA LEU A 344 -30.94 -11.52 -13.20
C LEU A 344 -31.88 -10.86 -14.22
N GLU A 345 -32.47 -11.64 -15.13
CA GLU A 345 -33.46 -11.13 -16.08
C GLU A 345 -34.76 -10.70 -15.37
N ALA A 346 -35.24 -11.47 -14.40
CA ALA A 346 -36.39 -11.10 -13.58
C ALA A 346 -36.13 -9.83 -12.76
N LEU A 347 -34.98 -9.72 -12.11
CA LEU A 347 -34.56 -8.54 -11.34
C LEU A 347 -34.39 -7.33 -12.26
N LYS A 348 -33.80 -7.48 -13.44
CA LYS A 348 -33.71 -6.43 -14.48
C LYS A 348 -35.10 -5.94 -14.90
N ALA A 349 -36.04 -6.85 -15.17
CA ALA A 349 -37.40 -6.48 -15.58
C ALA A 349 -38.17 -5.73 -14.47
N ALA A 350 -38.11 -6.23 -13.23
CA ALA A 350 -38.78 -5.61 -12.09
C ALA A 350 -38.16 -4.25 -11.70
N ALA A 351 -36.83 -4.14 -11.72
CA ALA A 351 -36.13 -2.88 -11.47
C ALA A 351 -36.44 -1.83 -12.55
N LEU A 352 -36.45 -2.20 -13.83
CA LEU A 352 -36.84 -1.30 -14.93
C LEU A 352 -38.28 -0.78 -14.77
N ALA A 353 -39.22 -1.60 -14.30
CA ALA A 353 -40.59 -1.14 -14.02
C ALA A 353 -40.66 -0.09 -12.88
N LYS A 354 -39.87 -0.24 -11.81
CA LYS A 354 -39.73 0.80 -10.77
C LYS A 354 -39.04 2.05 -11.34
N PHE A 355 -37.99 1.91 -12.16
CA PHE A 355 -37.32 3.04 -12.82
C PHE A 355 -38.20 3.82 -13.82
N ASP A 356 -39.05 3.15 -14.60
CA ASP A 356 -40.00 3.82 -15.50
C ASP A 356 -41.08 4.58 -14.71
N THR A 357 -41.49 4.06 -13.55
CA THR A 357 -42.36 4.76 -12.61
C THR A 357 -41.67 6.00 -12.06
N ILE A 358 -40.41 5.90 -11.61
CA ILE A 358 -39.59 7.04 -11.16
C ILE A 358 -39.46 8.10 -12.26
N SER A 359 -39.16 7.71 -13.50
CA SER A 359 -39.06 8.62 -14.65
C SER A 359 -40.38 9.38 -14.89
N LEU A 360 -41.52 8.68 -14.86
CA LEU A 360 -42.85 9.29 -15.01
C LEU A 360 -43.25 10.22 -13.85
N GLN A 361 -42.75 9.99 -12.63
CA GLN A 361 -42.93 10.94 -11.52
C GLN A 361 -41.95 12.13 -11.62
N PHE A 362 -40.70 11.91 -12.06
CA PHE A 362 -39.70 12.97 -12.28
C PHE A 362 -40.17 13.97 -13.33
N ASP A 363 -40.81 13.48 -14.40
CA ASP A 363 -41.40 14.32 -15.45
C ASP A 363 -42.59 15.16 -14.92
N LYS A 364 -43.36 14.66 -13.93
CA LYS A 364 -44.37 15.46 -13.22
C LYS A 364 -43.73 16.47 -12.26
N MET A 365 -42.69 16.08 -11.53
CA MET A 365 -41.95 16.95 -10.61
C MET A 365 -41.37 18.16 -11.37
N ARG A 366 -40.78 17.92 -12.54
CA ARG A 366 -40.33 18.97 -13.47
C ARG A 366 -41.48 19.87 -13.93
N ARG A 367 -42.60 19.30 -14.40
CA ARG A 367 -43.77 20.08 -14.84
C ARG A 367 -44.46 20.86 -13.70
N ALA A 368 -44.29 20.44 -12.44
CA ALA A 368 -44.73 21.19 -11.27
C ALA A 368 -43.78 22.37 -11.01
N PHE A 369 -42.46 22.13 -11.02
CA PHE A 369 -41.43 23.17 -10.90
C PHE A 369 -41.59 24.28 -11.95
N GLU A 370 -41.82 23.91 -13.21
CA GLU A 370 -42.03 24.85 -14.33
C GLU A 370 -43.33 25.68 -14.23
N LYS A 371 -44.28 25.32 -13.36
CA LYS A 371 -45.61 25.98 -13.23
C LYS A 371 -45.82 26.71 -11.92
N GLU A 372 -45.50 26.05 -10.82
CA GLU A 372 -45.78 26.50 -9.45
C GLU A 372 -44.49 26.85 -8.67
N GLY A 373 -43.33 26.60 -9.28
CA GLY A 373 -42.02 26.79 -8.66
C GLY A 373 -41.58 25.62 -7.79
N TYR A 374 -40.40 25.79 -7.18
CA TYR A 374 -39.83 24.86 -6.21
C TYR A 374 -40.68 24.77 -4.94
N ASN A 375 -40.69 23.59 -4.31
CA ASN A 375 -41.45 23.30 -3.07
C ASN A 375 -42.98 23.52 -3.19
N SER A 376 -43.55 23.38 -4.39
CA SER A 376 -45.01 23.32 -4.58
C SER A 376 -45.59 22.02 -4.02
N LYS A 377 -46.89 22.00 -3.69
CA LYS A 377 -47.57 20.77 -3.22
C LYS A 377 -47.56 19.65 -4.27
N ALA A 378 -47.57 19.99 -5.56
CA ALA A 378 -47.45 19.02 -6.64
C ALA A 378 -46.01 18.52 -6.80
N TYR A 379 -45.02 19.40 -6.61
CA TYR A 379 -43.60 19.04 -6.60
C TYR A 379 -43.28 18.06 -5.46
N VAL A 380 -43.62 18.41 -4.21
CA VAL A 380 -43.34 17.60 -3.02
C VAL A 380 -44.02 16.23 -3.13
N LYS A 381 -45.29 16.16 -3.56
CA LYS A 381 -45.98 14.88 -3.74
C LYS A 381 -45.33 13.97 -4.82
N ALA A 382 -44.74 14.55 -5.86
CA ALA A 382 -43.99 13.79 -6.85
C ALA A 382 -42.63 13.31 -6.30
N GLN A 383 -41.96 14.16 -5.53
CA GLN A 383 -40.70 13.86 -4.83
C GLN A 383 -40.88 12.76 -3.77
N GLU A 384 -41.94 12.81 -2.96
CA GLU A 384 -42.32 11.76 -2.00
C GLU A 384 -42.56 10.41 -2.70
N ALA A 385 -43.26 10.40 -3.84
CA ALA A 385 -43.48 9.18 -4.61
C ALA A 385 -42.17 8.61 -5.18
N ILE A 386 -41.27 9.45 -5.70
CA ILE A 386 -39.93 9.03 -6.14
C ILE A 386 -39.12 8.45 -4.96
N SER A 387 -39.21 9.08 -3.79
CA SER A 387 -38.54 8.61 -2.56
C SER A 387 -39.04 7.22 -2.14
N GLN A 388 -40.35 6.98 -2.21
CA GLN A 388 -40.95 5.68 -1.90
C GLN A 388 -40.50 4.58 -2.88
N GLU A 389 -40.53 4.83 -4.19
CA GLU A 389 -40.03 3.87 -5.19
C GLU A 389 -38.53 3.58 -5.03
N LEU A 390 -37.71 4.60 -4.75
CA LEU A 390 -36.27 4.45 -4.51
C LEU A 390 -35.96 3.68 -3.21
N LEU A 391 -36.81 3.78 -2.18
CA LEU A 391 -36.69 2.96 -0.96
C LEU A 391 -37.10 1.49 -1.19
N GLY A 392 -37.88 1.20 -2.24
CA GLY A 392 -38.21 -0.14 -2.72
C GLY A 392 -37.11 -0.81 -3.57
N ILE A 393 -35.94 -0.17 -3.72
CA ILE A 393 -34.79 -0.65 -4.49
C ILE A 393 -33.55 -0.69 -3.58
N ARG A 394 -32.88 -1.84 -3.50
CA ARG A 394 -31.61 -1.98 -2.79
C ARG A 394 -30.45 -1.71 -3.76
N PHE A 395 -29.96 -0.48 -3.76
CA PHE A 395 -28.80 -0.10 -4.56
C PHE A 395 -27.50 -0.72 -4.03
N THR A 396 -26.61 -1.12 -4.93
CA THR A 396 -25.23 -1.54 -4.58
C THR A 396 -24.50 -0.43 -3.83
N ALA A 397 -23.74 -0.77 -2.78
CA ALA A 397 -23.04 0.21 -1.94
C ALA A 397 -22.19 1.22 -2.75
N LYS A 398 -21.55 0.77 -3.83
CA LYS A 398 -20.78 1.62 -4.77
C LYS A 398 -21.62 2.70 -5.45
N VAL A 399 -22.88 2.42 -5.77
CA VAL A 399 -23.80 3.39 -6.39
C VAL A 399 -24.27 4.40 -5.37
N VAL A 400 -24.58 3.97 -4.14
CA VAL A 400 -24.93 4.88 -3.03
C VAL A 400 -23.77 5.83 -2.74
N GLU A 401 -22.54 5.30 -2.62
CA GLU A 401 -21.33 6.09 -2.42
C GLU A 401 -21.10 7.10 -3.56
N LYS A 402 -21.25 6.67 -4.82
CA LYS A 402 -21.12 7.57 -5.98
C LYS A 402 -22.16 8.69 -5.99
N LEU A 403 -23.42 8.40 -5.69
CA LEU A 403 -24.50 9.41 -5.62
C LEU A 403 -24.27 10.38 -4.45
N CYS A 404 -23.78 9.89 -3.30
CA CYS A 404 -23.34 10.71 -2.20
C CYS A 404 -22.19 11.66 -2.61
N ASP A 405 -21.19 11.17 -3.36
CA ASP A 405 -20.08 11.99 -3.84
C ASP A 405 -20.49 13.02 -4.92
N THR A 406 -21.45 12.69 -5.79
CA THR A 406 -22.08 13.68 -6.71
C THR A 406 -22.68 14.84 -5.92
N LEU A 407 -23.43 14.57 -4.85
CA LEU A 407 -24.03 15.62 -4.00
C LEU A 407 -22.99 16.37 -3.15
N ARG A 408 -22.00 15.65 -2.60
CA ARG A 408 -20.89 16.19 -1.80
C ARG A 408 -20.07 17.18 -2.63
N GLY A 409 -19.70 16.81 -3.86
CA GLY A 409 -18.95 17.64 -4.80
C GLY A 409 -19.66 18.95 -5.15
N GLN A 410 -20.98 18.92 -5.37
CA GLN A 410 -21.77 20.13 -5.63
C GLN A 410 -21.72 21.13 -4.45
N VAL A 411 -21.84 20.64 -3.21
CA VAL A 411 -21.77 21.50 -2.02
C VAL A 411 -20.35 21.98 -1.74
N ASP A 412 -19.32 21.20 -2.07
CA ASP A 412 -17.93 21.64 -1.93
C ASP A 412 -17.53 22.65 -3.02
N GLU A 413 -18.11 22.62 -4.22
CA GLU A 413 -18.01 23.69 -5.23
C GLU A 413 -18.66 24.99 -4.73
N VAL A 414 -19.86 24.91 -4.14
CA VAL A 414 -20.52 26.06 -3.47
C VAL A 414 -19.64 26.64 -2.36
N ARG A 415 -19.16 25.80 -1.43
CA ARG A 415 -18.23 26.22 -0.34
C ARG A 415 -16.94 26.82 -0.89
N HIS A 416 -16.44 26.35 -2.03
CA HIS A 416 -15.24 26.90 -2.68
C HIS A 416 -15.49 28.33 -3.16
N ILE A 417 -16.63 28.59 -3.81
CA ILE A 417 -16.99 29.92 -4.30
C ILE A 417 -17.30 30.86 -3.13
N GLU A 418 -18.05 30.43 -2.11
CA GLU A 418 -18.28 31.19 -0.87
C GLU A 418 -16.95 31.60 -0.21
N LYS A 419 -15.96 30.70 -0.19
CA LYS A 419 -14.64 30.97 0.36
C LYS A 419 -13.83 31.95 -0.49
N GLN A 420 -14.00 31.97 -1.81
CA GLN A 420 -13.41 32.99 -2.69
C GLN A 420 -14.05 34.37 -2.44
N ILE A 421 -15.37 34.43 -2.27
CA ILE A 421 -16.09 35.68 -1.91
C ILE A 421 -15.60 36.19 -0.54
N LEU A 422 -15.47 35.30 0.46
CA LEU A 422 -14.95 35.64 1.79
C LEU A 422 -13.49 36.16 1.71
N ASP A 423 -12.63 35.52 0.92
CA ASP A 423 -11.23 35.97 0.73
C ASP A 423 -11.15 37.38 0.11
N VAL A 424 -11.99 37.66 -0.89
CA VAL A 424 -12.09 39.00 -1.51
C VAL A 424 -12.67 40.03 -0.53
N ALA A 425 -13.75 39.72 0.17
CA ALA A 425 -14.42 40.67 1.07
C ALA A 425 -13.61 40.94 2.36
N VAL A 426 -13.12 39.89 3.02
CA VAL A 426 -12.41 39.99 4.30
C VAL A 426 -10.94 40.37 4.09
N ASN A 427 -10.17 39.54 3.37
CA ASN A 427 -8.72 39.71 3.31
C ASN A 427 -8.31 40.83 2.34
N ARG A 428 -8.96 40.93 1.16
CA ARG A 428 -8.62 41.98 0.17
C ARG A 428 -9.31 43.33 0.41
N CYS A 429 -10.54 43.35 0.94
CA CYS A 429 -11.27 44.61 1.17
C CYS A 429 -11.27 45.09 2.63
N GLY A 430 -10.90 44.25 3.60
CA GLY A 430 -10.86 44.61 5.02
C GLY A 430 -12.22 44.57 5.73
N MET A 431 -13.22 43.87 5.19
CA MET A 431 -14.50 43.68 5.90
C MET A 431 -14.28 42.79 7.13
N PRO A 432 -14.75 43.17 8.34
CA PRO A 432 -14.64 42.33 9.53
C PRO A 432 -15.32 40.96 9.32
N ARG A 433 -14.59 39.87 9.58
CA ARG A 433 -15.08 38.50 9.34
C ARG A 433 -16.39 38.18 10.07
N ALA A 434 -16.58 38.72 11.27
CA ALA A 434 -17.83 38.58 12.03
C ALA A 434 -19.03 39.30 11.37
N HIS A 435 -18.80 40.39 10.62
CA HIS A 435 -19.84 41.06 9.84
C HIS A 435 -20.23 40.21 8.62
N PHE A 436 -19.25 39.76 7.84
CA PHE A 436 -19.48 38.90 6.68
C PHE A 436 -20.29 37.65 7.04
N ILE A 437 -19.92 36.94 8.10
CA ILE A 437 -20.63 35.73 8.57
C ILE A 437 -22.08 36.02 9.00
N LYS A 438 -22.41 37.25 9.40
CA LYS A 438 -23.76 37.65 9.81
C LYS A 438 -24.66 38.07 8.64
N VAL A 439 -24.11 38.71 7.61
CA VAL A 439 -24.91 39.37 6.54
C VAL A 439 -24.87 38.62 5.20
N PHE A 440 -23.80 37.88 4.91
CA PHE A 440 -23.68 37.13 3.65
C PHE A 440 -24.64 35.92 3.52
N PRO A 441 -24.91 35.10 4.55
CA PRO A 441 -25.83 33.96 4.42
C PRO A 441 -27.22 34.39 3.98
N GLY A 442 -27.74 33.76 2.92
CA GLY A 442 -29.01 34.16 2.28
C GLY A 442 -28.92 35.31 1.26
N ASN A 443 -27.78 36.01 1.17
CA ASN A 443 -27.44 36.94 0.08
C ASN A 443 -26.54 36.30 -1.00
N GLU A 444 -26.35 34.98 -0.93
CA GLU A 444 -25.50 34.18 -1.84
C GLU A 444 -25.81 34.41 -3.33
N THR A 445 -27.09 34.55 -3.68
CA THR A 445 -27.59 34.82 -5.05
C THR A 445 -28.02 36.28 -5.28
N ASN A 446 -27.85 37.16 -4.28
CA ASN A 446 -28.27 38.56 -4.35
C ASN A 446 -27.13 39.45 -4.87
N LEU A 447 -27.09 39.71 -6.17
CA LEU A 447 -26.07 40.58 -6.80
C LEU A 447 -26.05 42.00 -6.21
N ASP A 448 -27.20 42.52 -5.77
CA ASP A 448 -27.33 43.90 -5.28
C ASP A 448 -26.85 44.07 -3.83
N TRP A 449 -26.65 42.98 -3.09
CA TRP A 449 -26.11 43.02 -1.71
C TRP A 449 -24.77 43.77 -1.64
N VAL A 450 -23.87 43.54 -2.60
CA VAL A 450 -22.55 44.17 -2.62
C VAL A 450 -22.65 45.69 -2.79
N ASP A 451 -23.60 46.16 -3.60
CA ASP A 451 -23.82 47.59 -3.80
C ASP A 451 -24.42 48.23 -2.52
N GLY A 452 -25.26 47.49 -1.80
CA GLY A 452 -25.79 47.89 -0.49
C GLY A 452 -24.71 48.06 0.60
N GLU A 453 -23.77 47.10 0.70
CA GLU A 453 -22.61 47.18 1.61
C GLU A 453 -21.65 48.34 1.25
N VAL A 454 -21.59 48.71 -0.04
CA VAL A 454 -20.84 49.90 -0.48
C VAL A 454 -21.60 51.18 -0.12
N ALA A 455 -22.93 51.22 -0.28
CA ALA A 455 -23.77 52.34 0.11
C ALA A 455 -23.83 52.58 1.63
N ALA A 456 -23.58 51.56 2.46
CA ALA A 456 -23.52 51.66 3.91
C ALA A 456 -22.35 52.54 4.44
N GLY A 457 -21.37 52.89 3.58
CA GLY A 457 -20.36 53.91 3.90
C GLY A 457 -19.32 53.49 4.96
N HIS A 458 -19.07 52.20 5.12
CA HIS A 458 -18.05 51.68 6.04
C HIS A 458 -16.62 51.92 5.53
N ALA A 459 -15.63 51.82 6.42
CA ALA A 459 -14.22 52.06 6.08
C ALA A 459 -13.70 51.16 4.93
N TYR A 460 -14.23 49.94 4.81
CA TYR A 460 -13.91 49.01 3.71
C TYR A 460 -14.68 49.28 2.41
N SER A 461 -15.79 50.04 2.45
CA SER A 461 -16.69 50.23 1.29
C SER A 461 -16.00 50.86 0.08
N ALA A 462 -14.98 51.70 0.28
CA ALA A 462 -14.18 52.28 -0.80
C ALA A 462 -13.25 51.28 -1.51
N ILE A 463 -12.82 50.21 -0.82
CA ILE A 463 -12.00 49.12 -1.40
C ILE A 463 -12.90 48.04 -1.97
N LEU A 464 -13.99 47.72 -1.27
CA LEU A 464 -15.08 46.85 -1.75
C LEU A 464 -15.65 47.35 -3.08
N GLY A 465 -15.85 48.67 -3.21
CA GLY A 465 -16.29 49.35 -4.43
C GLY A 465 -15.43 49.08 -5.67
N ARG A 466 -14.13 48.77 -5.50
CA ARG A 466 -13.22 48.39 -6.61
C ARG A 466 -13.30 46.90 -6.96
N ASN A 467 -13.77 46.07 -6.04
CA ASN A 467 -13.84 44.61 -6.18
C ASN A 467 -15.27 44.10 -6.47
N ILE A 468 -16.28 44.98 -6.56
CA ILE A 468 -17.67 44.63 -6.92
C ILE A 468 -17.74 43.69 -8.14
N PRO A 469 -17.04 43.92 -9.26
CA PRO A 469 -17.15 43.05 -10.43
C PRO A 469 -16.71 41.61 -10.13
N THR A 470 -15.64 41.44 -9.33
CA THR A 470 -15.14 40.12 -8.91
C THR A 470 -16.15 39.41 -8.01
N ILE A 471 -16.80 40.12 -7.09
CA ILE A 471 -17.80 39.51 -6.20
C ILE A 471 -19.06 39.14 -6.98
N LYS A 472 -19.53 40.02 -7.88
CA LYS A 472 -20.68 39.74 -8.75
C LYS A 472 -20.41 38.60 -9.73
N GLU A 473 -19.18 38.43 -10.24
CA GLU A 473 -18.80 37.25 -11.03
C GLU A 473 -18.89 35.95 -10.21
N LEU A 474 -18.45 35.97 -8.95
CA LEU A 474 -18.54 34.80 -8.06
C LEU A 474 -19.98 34.50 -7.63
N GLN A 475 -20.80 35.52 -7.37
CA GLN A 475 -22.23 35.33 -7.12
C GLN A 475 -22.98 34.85 -8.37
N GLN A 476 -22.60 35.30 -9.57
CA GLN A 476 -23.14 34.76 -10.81
C GLN A 476 -22.82 33.26 -10.94
N ARG A 477 -21.60 32.82 -10.62
CA ARG A 477 -21.26 31.39 -10.57
C ARG A 477 -22.09 30.61 -9.55
N LEU A 478 -22.47 31.21 -8.41
CA LEU A 478 -23.41 30.61 -7.45
C LEU A 478 -24.83 30.50 -8.04
N ILE A 479 -25.29 31.51 -8.78
CA ILE A 479 -26.58 31.48 -9.51
C ILE A 479 -26.57 30.40 -10.60
N ASP A 480 -25.50 30.33 -11.39
CA ASP A 480 -25.33 29.34 -12.47
C ASP A 480 -25.30 27.91 -11.90
N LEU A 481 -24.63 27.71 -10.75
CA LEU A 481 -24.63 26.44 -10.02
C LEU A 481 -26.02 26.10 -9.48
N GLN A 482 -26.72 27.07 -8.89
CA GLN A 482 -28.10 26.88 -8.40
C GLN A 482 -29.05 26.48 -9.55
N ALA A 483 -28.90 27.10 -10.73
CA ALA A 483 -29.66 26.77 -11.93
C ALA A 483 -29.32 25.36 -12.47
N ARG A 484 -28.04 24.95 -12.41
CA ARG A 484 -27.55 23.62 -12.79
C ARG A 484 -28.06 22.50 -11.87
N VAL A 485 -28.23 22.79 -10.57
CA VAL A 485 -28.69 21.82 -9.56
C VAL A 485 -30.22 21.83 -9.38
N VAL A 486 -30.90 22.87 -9.88
CA VAL A 486 -32.38 23.02 -9.84
C VAL A 486 -32.92 23.08 -8.40
N LEU A 487 -32.09 23.54 -7.46
CA LEU A 487 -32.39 23.54 -6.02
C LEU A 487 -31.74 24.75 -5.33
N PRO A 488 -32.41 25.44 -4.38
CA PRO A 488 -31.79 26.52 -3.62
C PRO A 488 -30.54 26.07 -2.84
N LEU A 489 -29.50 26.92 -2.83
CA LEU A 489 -28.24 26.61 -2.15
C LEU A 489 -28.38 26.29 -0.65
N PRO A 490 -29.25 26.95 0.14
CA PRO A 490 -29.48 26.59 1.54
C PRO A 490 -30.05 25.17 1.71
N ASP A 491 -30.93 24.74 0.81
CA ASP A 491 -31.55 23.42 0.87
C ASP A 491 -30.57 22.33 0.42
N LEU A 492 -29.74 22.60 -0.58
CA LEU A 492 -28.65 21.71 -0.98
C LEU A 492 -27.69 21.44 0.20
N ARG A 493 -27.40 22.47 0.99
CA ARG A 493 -26.60 22.38 2.23
C ARG A 493 -27.33 21.62 3.35
N ASN A 494 -28.65 21.71 3.42
CA ASN A 494 -29.47 20.96 4.39
C ASN A 494 -29.57 19.47 4.05
N ILE A 495 -29.81 19.12 2.77
CA ILE A 495 -29.88 17.74 2.29
C ILE A 495 -28.53 17.04 2.47
N ASN A 496 -27.41 17.69 2.10
CA ASN A 496 -26.08 17.12 2.35
C ASN A 496 -25.80 16.96 3.87
N ARG A 497 -26.31 17.86 4.73
CA ARG A 497 -26.23 17.66 6.19
C ARG A 497 -27.03 16.43 6.65
N GLN A 498 -28.21 16.17 6.08
CA GLN A 498 -29.01 14.97 6.38
C GLN A 498 -28.32 13.70 5.89
N MET A 499 -27.84 13.69 4.64
CA MET A 499 -27.05 12.60 4.06
C MET A 499 -25.84 12.26 4.94
N ALA A 500 -25.02 13.26 5.30
CA ALA A 500 -23.84 13.06 6.13
C ALA A 500 -24.17 12.61 7.57
N ALA A 501 -25.37 12.91 8.07
CA ALA A 501 -25.85 12.38 9.35
C ALA A 501 -26.23 10.89 9.25
N GLY A 502 -26.93 10.49 8.18
CA GLY A 502 -27.23 9.08 7.87
C GLY A 502 -25.96 8.25 7.63
N GLU A 503 -25.01 8.81 6.86
CA GLU A 503 -23.68 8.23 6.61
C GLU A 503 -22.94 7.99 7.94
N MET A 504 -22.91 8.98 8.84
CA MET A 504 -22.27 8.85 10.15
C MET A 504 -23.00 7.86 11.08
N LYS A 505 -24.34 7.79 11.02
CA LYS A 505 -25.16 6.82 11.77
C LYS A 505 -24.86 5.39 11.33
N ALA A 506 -24.95 5.12 10.02
CA ALA A 506 -24.62 3.82 9.44
C ALA A 506 -23.16 3.43 9.71
N ARG A 507 -22.20 4.33 9.48
CA ARG A 507 -20.77 4.07 9.68
C ARG A 507 -20.39 3.84 11.14
N LYS A 508 -21.07 4.50 12.10
CA LYS A 508 -20.91 4.18 13.53
C LYS A 508 -21.45 2.79 13.83
N ALA A 509 -22.66 2.46 13.39
CA ALA A 509 -23.27 1.16 13.64
C ALA A 509 -22.47 0.01 13.02
N LYS A 510 -21.99 0.14 11.78
CA LYS A 510 -21.08 -0.84 11.13
C LYS A 510 -19.81 -1.05 11.94
N ARG A 511 -19.16 0.02 12.42
CA ARG A 511 -17.98 -0.06 13.28
C ARG A 511 -18.29 -0.81 14.58
N GLU A 512 -19.37 -0.44 15.26
CA GLU A 512 -19.83 -1.06 16.52
C GLU A 512 -20.07 -2.58 16.33
N MET A 513 -20.61 -2.97 15.18
CA MET A 513 -20.76 -4.39 14.76
C MET A 513 -19.42 -5.10 14.57
N THR A 514 -18.46 -4.45 13.90
CA THR A 514 -17.12 -5.01 13.64
C THR A 514 -16.33 -5.16 14.94
N GLU A 515 -16.29 -4.13 15.78
CA GLU A 515 -15.53 -4.07 17.03
C GLU A 515 -15.95 -5.18 18.01
N ALA A 516 -17.26 -5.44 18.14
CA ALA A 516 -17.77 -6.53 18.99
C ALA A 516 -17.43 -7.94 18.46
N ASN A 517 -17.15 -8.09 17.17
CA ASN A 517 -16.93 -9.37 16.50
C ASN A 517 -15.45 -9.70 16.20
N LEU A 518 -14.49 -8.84 16.56
CA LEU A 518 -13.05 -9.07 16.35
C LEU A 518 -12.55 -10.40 16.96
N ARG A 519 -13.17 -10.87 18.06
CA ARG A 519 -12.85 -12.17 18.69
C ARG A 519 -13.11 -13.37 17.76
N LEU A 520 -14.14 -13.30 16.92
CA LEU A 520 -14.46 -14.34 15.94
C LEU A 520 -13.39 -14.43 14.83
N VAL A 521 -12.82 -13.29 14.42
CA VAL A 521 -11.71 -13.27 13.47
C VAL A 521 -10.50 -13.98 14.06
N ILE A 522 -10.19 -13.77 15.33
CA ILE A 522 -9.06 -14.41 16.02
C ILE A 522 -9.26 -15.92 16.19
N SER A 523 -10.45 -16.40 16.55
CA SER A 523 -10.69 -17.85 16.69
C SER A 523 -10.54 -18.57 15.34
N ILE A 524 -10.99 -17.96 14.25
CA ILE A 524 -10.81 -18.50 12.89
C ILE A 524 -9.33 -18.41 12.46
N ALA A 525 -8.69 -17.24 12.62
CA ALA A 525 -7.31 -17.01 12.17
C ALA A 525 -6.28 -17.92 12.85
N LYS A 526 -6.54 -18.39 14.08
CA LYS A 526 -5.68 -19.37 14.77
C LYS A 526 -5.44 -20.64 13.96
N LYS A 527 -6.47 -21.19 13.29
CA LYS A 527 -6.39 -22.39 12.42
C LYS A 527 -5.49 -22.22 11.18
N TYR A 528 -5.10 -20.97 10.88
CA TYR A 528 -4.25 -20.62 9.73
C TYR A 528 -2.85 -20.15 10.12
N THR A 529 -2.50 -20.18 11.42
CA THR A 529 -1.13 -19.95 11.87
C THR A 529 -0.14 -20.93 11.24
N ASN A 530 1.12 -20.54 11.13
CA ASN A 530 2.21 -21.30 10.51
C ASN A 530 2.06 -21.60 9.00
N ARG A 531 0.98 -21.17 8.33
CA ARG A 531 0.78 -21.31 6.86
C ARG A 531 1.54 -20.24 6.04
N GLY A 532 2.72 -19.81 6.49
CA GLY A 532 3.63 -18.88 5.79
C GLY A 532 3.32 -17.38 5.92
N LEU A 533 2.29 -16.98 6.68
CA LEU A 533 1.94 -15.57 6.93
C LEU A 533 1.89 -15.27 8.44
N GLN A 534 2.23 -14.05 8.86
CA GLN A 534 2.23 -13.68 10.28
C GLN A 534 0.79 -13.62 10.83
N PHE A 535 0.62 -13.99 12.11
CA PHE A 535 -0.69 -14.01 12.77
C PHE A 535 -1.41 -12.65 12.78
N LEU A 536 -0.68 -11.54 12.85
CA LEU A 536 -1.25 -10.20 12.71
C LEU A 536 -1.88 -9.97 11.33
N ASP A 537 -1.21 -10.37 10.25
CA ASP A 537 -1.69 -10.18 8.88
C ASP A 537 -2.90 -11.07 8.60
N LEU A 538 -2.89 -12.32 9.10
CA LEU A 538 -4.06 -13.22 9.09
C LEU A 538 -5.27 -12.57 9.80
N ILE A 539 -5.06 -11.91 10.94
CA ILE A 539 -6.10 -11.15 11.63
C ILE A 539 -6.57 -9.93 10.81
N GLN A 540 -5.66 -9.16 10.20
CA GLN A 540 -6.07 -7.99 9.41
C GLN A 540 -6.88 -8.36 8.16
N GLU A 541 -6.48 -9.42 7.45
CA GLU A 541 -7.22 -9.90 6.28
C GLU A 541 -8.55 -10.55 6.69
N GLY A 542 -8.58 -11.25 7.82
CA GLY A 542 -9.81 -11.71 8.45
C GLY A 542 -10.75 -10.56 8.87
N ASN A 543 -10.22 -9.46 9.40
CA ASN A 543 -10.96 -8.23 9.72
C ASN A 543 -11.54 -7.58 8.45
N ILE A 544 -10.78 -7.58 7.35
CA ILE A 544 -11.25 -7.12 6.03
C ILE A 544 -12.36 -8.06 5.49
N GLY A 545 -12.31 -9.36 5.80
CA GLY A 545 -13.42 -10.31 5.58
C GLY A 545 -14.65 -9.97 6.42
N LEU A 546 -14.48 -9.77 7.73
CA LEU A 546 -15.53 -9.39 8.67
C LEU A 546 -16.25 -8.10 8.25
N MET A 547 -15.51 -7.07 7.82
CA MET A 547 -16.11 -5.81 7.33
C MET A 547 -17.01 -6.03 6.10
N LYS A 548 -16.62 -6.91 5.17
CA LYS A 548 -17.45 -7.28 4.00
C LYS A 548 -18.70 -8.07 4.41
N ALA A 549 -18.62 -8.86 5.49
CA ALA A 549 -19.80 -9.53 6.05
C ALA A 549 -20.76 -8.52 6.69
N VAL A 550 -20.27 -7.58 7.51
CA VAL A 550 -21.06 -6.48 8.09
C VAL A 550 -21.75 -5.64 7.01
N ASP A 551 -21.07 -5.39 5.88
CA ASP A 551 -21.64 -4.65 4.74
C ASP A 551 -22.79 -5.37 4.02
N LYS A 552 -22.89 -6.71 4.12
CA LYS A 552 -23.83 -7.55 3.38
C LYS A 552 -24.81 -8.37 4.25
N PHE A 553 -24.75 -8.24 5.57
CA PHE A 553 -25.56 -9.05 6.47
C PHE A 553 -27.05 -8.68 6.43
N GLU A 554 -27.91 -9.69 6.26
CA GLU A 554 -29.37 -9.54 6.25
C GLU A 554 -29.99 -10.26 7.47
N TYR A 555 -30.22 -9.54 8.56
CA TYR A 555 -30.82 -10.09 9.78
C TYR A 555 -32.20 -10.75 9.55
N ARG A 556 -32.91 -10.33 8.49
CA ARG A 556 -34.24 -10.83 8.10
C ARG A 556 -34.23 -12.32 7.73
N ARG A 557 -33.08 -12.89 7.35
CA ARG A 557 -32.93 -14.33 7.06
C ARG A 557 -32.88 -15.21 8.32
N GLY A 558 -32.87 -14.62 9.52
CA GLY A 558 -32.98 -15.32 10.81
C GLY A 558 -31.70 -15.97 11.35
N TYR A 559 -30.70 -16.26 10.51
CA TYR A 559 -29.40 -16.78 10.93
C TYR A 559 -28.63 -15.80 11.85
N LYS A 560 -27.76 -16.33 12.72
CA LYS A 560 -26.82 -15.54 13.53
C LYS A 560 -25.82 -14.82 12.63
N PHE A 561 -25.29 -13.66 13.06
CA PHE A 561 -24.23 -12.98 12.32
C PHE A 561 -22.96 -13.83 12.20
N SER A 562 -22.56 -14.53 13.26
CA SER A 562 -21.33 -15.35 13.29
C SER A 562 -21.27 -16.37 12.15
N THR A 563 -22.35 -17.15 11.93
CA THR A 563 -22.46 -18.15 10.86
C THR A 563 -22.19 -17.54 9.48
N TYR A 564 -22.72 -16.34 9.22
CA TYR A 564 -22.48 -15.62 7.96
C TYR A 564 -21.08 -15.04 7.86
N ALA A 565 -20.56 -14.49 8.97
CA ALA A 565 -19.24 -13.86 9.03
C ALA A 565 -18.11 -14.87 8.84
N THR A 566 -18.20 -16.08 9.41
CA THR A 566 -17.18 -17.13 9.30
C THR A 566 -16.78 -17.41 7.86
N TRP A 567 -17.75 -17.49 6.93
CA TRP A 567 -17.47 -17.73 5.51
C TRP A 567 -16.62 -16.60 4.89
N TRP A 568 -16.97 -15.34 5.12
CA TRP A 568 -16.22 -14.19 4.59
C TRP A 568 -14.85 -14.02 5.22
N ILE A 569 -14.70 -14.35 6.51
CA ILE A 569 -13.42 -14.33 7.23
C ILE A 569 -12.51 -15.43 6.67
N ARG A 570 -12.99 -16.69 6.59
CA ARG A 570 -12.28 -17.83 5.99
C ARG A 570 -11.85 -17.53 4.56
N GLN A 571 -12.77 -17.02 3.73
CA GLN A 571 -12.51 -16.69 2.33
C GLN A 571 -11.48 -15.55 2.15
N ALA A 572 -11.41 -14.59 3.09
CA ALA A 572 -10.39 -13.55 3.05
C ALA A 572 -9.01 -14.07 3.48
N ILE A 573 -8.95 -14.86 4.56
CA ILE A 573 -7.72 -15.44 5.10
C ILE A 573 -7.08 -16.42 4.11
N THR A 574 -7.81 -17.45 3.66
CA THR A 574 -7.31 -18.44 2.71
C THR A 574 -6.84 -17.79 1.41
N ARG A 575 -7.57 -16.76 0.94
CA ARG A 575 -7.15 -15.97 -0.22
C ARG A 575 -5.86 -15.19 0.04
N SER A 576 -5.70 -14.53 1.18
CA SER A 576 -4.48 -13.76 1.45
C SER A 576 -3.26 -14.66 1.57
N ILE A 577 -3.40 -15.83 2.20
CA ILE A 577 -2.33 -16.85 2.23
C ILE A 577 -1.91 -17.22 0.81
N ALA A 578 -2.88 -17.53 -0.07
CA ALA A 578 -2.60 -17.85 -1.47
C ALA A 578 -2.04 -16.65 -2.27
N ASP A 579 -2.47 -15.43 -1.98
CA ASP A 579 -2.06 -14.21 -2.70
C ASP A 579 -0.69 -13.65 -2.21
N GLN A 580 -0.28 -13.90 -0.96
CA GLN A 580 0.82 -13.17 -0.27
C GLN A 580 1.87 -14.04 0.44
N ALA A 581 1.55 -15.24 0.94
CA ALA A 581 2.43 -16.00 1.86
C ALA A 581 3.68 -16.62 1.22
N ARG A 582 3.91 -16.44 -0.09
CA ARG A 582 5.08 -16.99 -0.82
C ARG A 582 5.86 -15.87 -1.50
N THR A 583 7.19 -15.89 -1.30
CA THR A 583 8.16 -14.96 -1.92
C THR A 583 8.01 -14.87 -3.44
N ILE A 584 7.67 -15.99 -4.09
CA ILE A 584 7.28 -16.05 -5.49
C ILE A 584 5.77 -16.29 -5.55
N ARG A 585 5.04 -15.25 -5.97
CA ARG A 585 3.57 -15.30 -6.09
C ARG A 585 3.12 -16.33 -7.12
N ILE A 586 2.29 -17.28 -6.67
CA ILE A 586 1.65 -18.31 -7.51
C ILE A 586 0.14 -17.99 -7.64
N PRO A 587 -0.52 -18.20 -8.80
CA PRO A 587 -1.97 -17.99 -8.92
C PRO A 587 -2.78 -18.95 -8.03
N VAL A 588 -3.88 -18.47 -7.44
CA VAL A 588 -4.70 -19.22 -6.46
C VAL A 588 -5.07 -20.63 -6.94
N HIS A 589 -5.57 -20.80 -8.17
CA HIS A 589 -5.91 -22.11 -8.74
C HIS A 589 -4.74 -23.12 -8.83
N MET A 590 -3.49 -22.64 -8.90
CA MET A 590 -2.31 -23.50 -8.83
C MET A 590 -2.00 -23.90 -7.38
N ILE A 591 -2.31 -23.05 -6.40
CA ILE A 591 -2.18 -23.36 -4.97
C ILE A 591 -3.28 -24.33 -4.54
N GLU A 592 -4.53 -24.13 -4.98
CA GLU A 592 -5.62 -25.10 -4.84
C GLU A 592 -5.20 -26.49 -5.38
N THR A 593 -4.55 -26.51 -6.56
CA THR A 593 -4.02 -27.76 -7.15
C THR A 593 -2.89 -28.37 -6.32
N ILE A 594 -2.02 -27.56 -5.69
CA ILE A 594 -0.95 -28.03 -4.80
C ILE A 594 -1.53 -28.58 -3.49
N ASN A 595 -2.50 -27.90 -2.86
CA ASN A 595 -3.16 -28.39 -1.65
C ASN A 595 -3.87 -29.72 -1.92
N LYS A 596 -4.62 -29.83 -3.03
CA LYS A 596 -5.27 -31.09 -3.43
C LYS A 596 -4.25 -32.20 -3.71
N MET A 597 -3.10 -31.89 -4.31
CA MET A 597 -1.99 -32.83 -4.48
C MET A 597 -1.44 -33.29 -3.12
N ASN A 598 -1.26 -32.38 -2.16
CA ASN A 598 -0.71 -32.68 -0.83
C ASN A 598 -1.68 -33.48 0.04
N ARG A 599 -2.99 -33.21 0.00
CA ARG A 599 -4.03 -34.01 0.69
C ARG A 599 -4.09 -35.42 0.12
N ILE A 600 -4.15 -35.56 -1.22
CA ILE A 600 -4.09 -36.87 -1.90
C ILE A 600 -2.77 -37.60 -1.59
N SER A 601 -1.65 -36.87 -1.50
CA SER A 601 -0.34 -37.47 -1.20
C SER A 601 -0.26 -38.00 0.23
N ARG A 602 -0.82 -37.29 1.22
CA ARG A 602 -0.93 -37.76 2.62
C ARG A 602 -1.87 -38.94 2.73
N GLN A 603 -3.02 -38.90 2.05
CA GLN A 603 -3.94 -40.03 1.98
C GLN A 603 -3.26 -41.30 1.43
N ILE A 604 -2.46 -41.21 0.34
CA ILE A 604 -1.73 -42.39 -0.17
C ILE A 604 -0.63 -42.82 0.82
N LEU A 605 0.07 -41.89 1.47
CA LEU A 605 1.08 -42.20 2.49
C LEU A 605 0.46 -42.98 3.68
N GLN A 606 -0.75 -42.60 4.10
CA GLN A 606 -1.54 -43.28 5.14
C GLN A 606 -2.09 -44.64 4.66
N GLU A 607 -2.58 -44.72 3.43
CA GLU A 607 -3.08 -45.96 2.80
C GLU A 607 -1.97 -47.01 2.54
N THR A 608 -0.72 -46.59 2.29
CA THR A 608 0.34 -47.47 1.77
C THR A 608 1.65 -47.49 2.57
N GLY A 609 1.84 -46.55 3.50
CA GLY A 609 3.08 -46.40 4.27
C GLY A 609 4.28 -45.82 3.48
N ALA A 610 4.07 -45.30 2.27
CA ALA A 610 5.13 -44.79 1.40
C ALA A 610 4.73 -43.53 0.64
N GLU A 611 5.71 -42.69 0.27
CA GLU A 611 5.46 -41.52 -0.58
C GLU A 611 5.01 -41.95 -1.99
N PRO A 612 3.98 -41.32 -2.57
CA PRO A 612 3.46 -41.72 -3.88
C PRO A 612 4.32 -41.23 -5.05
N ASP A 613 4.61 -42.14 -5.97
CA ASP A 613 5.25 -41.79 -7.25
C ASP A 613 4.34 -40.83 -8.08
N PRO A 614 4.91 -39.89 -8.86
CA PRO A 614 4.13 -38.98 -9.71
C PRO A 614 3.16 -39.67 -10.69
N ALA A 615 3.41 -40.91 -11.11
CA ALA A 615 2.48 -41.69 -11.93
C ALA A 615 1.24 -42.15 -11.14
N THR A 616 1.40 -42.46 -9.85
CA THR A 616 0.27 -42.79 -8.95
C THR A 616 -0.58 -41.55 -8.69
N LEU A 617 0.07 -40.40 -8.44
CA LEU A 617 -0.62 -39.10 -8.33
C LEU A 617 -1.34 -38.72 -9.62
N ALA A 618 -0.75 -38.99 -10.80
CA ALA A 618 -1.38 -38.74 -12.10
C ALA A 618 -2.73 -39.46 -12.26
N ILE A 619 -2.82 -40.69 -11.77
CA ILE A 619 -4.05 -41.48 -11.78
C ILE A 619 -5.07 -40.92 -10.77
N LYS A 620 -4.68 -40.73 -9.49
CA LYS A 620 -5.60 -40.27 -8.41
C LYS A 620 -6.02 -38.78 -8.55
N MET A 621 -5.32 -37.99 -9.37
CA MET A 621 -5.66 -36.58 -9.69
C MET A 621 -6.27 -36.35 -11.09
N GLU A 622 -6.44 -37.39 -11.91
CA GLU A 622 -6.90 -37.28 -13.33
C GLU A 622 -6.09 -36.30 -14.20
N MET A 623 -4.78 -36.17 -13.94
CA MET A 623 -3.89 -35.23 -14.65
C MET A 623 -2.69 -35.93 -15.28
N PRO A 624 -2.17 -35.45 -16.44
CA PRO A 624 -0.92 -35.98 -17.00
C PRO A 624 0.25 -35.86 -16.00
N GLU A 625 1.04 -36.92 -15.87
CA GLU A 625 2.23 -36.96 -15.00
C GLU A 625 3.16 -35.76 -15.24
N ASP A 626 3.32 -35.41 -16.52
CA ASP A 626 4.10 -34.28 -17.02
C ASP A 626 3.63 -32.91 -16.50
N LYS A 627 2.37 -32.79 -16.04
CA LYS A 627 1.80 -31.61 -15.37
C LYS A 627 2.10 -31.66 -13.86
N ILE A 628 1.94 -32.82 -13.23
CA ILE A 628 2.26 -33.03 -11.80
C ILE A 628 3.75 -32.82 -11.53
N ARG A 629 4.63 -33.37 -12.37
CA ARG A 629 6.10 -33.17 -12.31
C ARG A 629 6.52 -31.70 -12.51
N LYS A 630 5.63 -30.83 -13.04
CA LYS A 630 5.80 -29.36 -13.06
C LYS A 630 5.22 -28.71 -11.80
N ILE A 631 4.06 -29.14 -11.32
CA ILE A 631 3.45 -28.68 -10.06
C ILE A 631 4.38 -28.96 -8.86
N MET A 632 4.95 -30.17 -8.75
CA MET A 632 5.93 -30.54 -7.71
C MET A 632 7.23 -29.72 -7.76
N LYS A 633 7.57 -29.11 -8.91
CA LYS A 633 8.69 -28.16 -9.01
C LYS A 633 8.30 -26.74 -8.58
N ILE A 634 7.05 -26.35 -8.81
CA ILE A 634 6.50 -25.03 -8.45
C ILE A 634 6.14 -24.96 -6.95
N ALA A 635 5.77 -26.09 -6.34
CA ALA A 635 5.43 -26.17 -4.92
C ALA A 635 6.61 -25.93 -3.97
N LYS A 636 7.85 -26.12 -4.45
CA LYS A 636 9.07 -25.92 -3.64
C LYS A 636 9.28 -24.45 -3.30
N GLU A 637 9.67 -24.20 -2.06
CA GLU A 637 9.95 -22.87 -1.54
C GLU A 637 11.44 -22.51 -1.71
N PRO A 638 11.77 -21.22 -1.86
CA PRO A 638 13.16 -20.78 -1.93
C PRO A 638 13.84 -20.90 -0.56
N ILE A 639 15.08 -21.39 -0.56
CA ILE A 639 15.93 -21.49 0.64
C ILE A 639 16.69 -20.17 0.81
N SER A 640 17.02 -19.77 2.04
CA SER A 640 17.83 -18.58 2.29
C SER A 640 19.27 -18.79 1.80
N MET A 641 19.89 -17.75 1.24
CA MET A 641 21.34 -17.75 0.99
C MET A 641 22.15 -17.76 2.30
N GLU A 642 21.54 -17.34 3.41
CA GLU A 642 22.12 -17.35 4.75
C GLU A 642 21.89 -18.68 5.49
N THR A 643 21.35 -19.72 4.84
CA THR A 643 21.32 -21.07 5.42
C THR A 643 22.75 -21.63 5.49
N PRO A 644 23.26 -22.00 6.68
CA PRO A 644 24.61 -22.54 6.83
C PRO A 644 24.75 -23.93 6.20
N ILE A 645 25.98 -24.31 5.84
CA ILE A 645 26.31 -25.59 5.19
C ILE A 645 27.45 -26.28 5.93
N GLY A 646 27.12 -27.39 6.59
CA GLY A 646 28.04 -28.19 7.40
C GLY A 646 27.95 -27.86 8.89
N ASP A 647 28.98 -28.24 9.64
CA ASP A 647 29.10 -27.98 11.08
C ASP A 647 29.94 -26.70 11.37
N ASP A 648 30.44 -26.02 10.32
CA ASP A 648 31.24 -24.79 10.41
C ASP A 648 30.35 -23.55 10.15
N ASP A 649 30.01 -22.79 11.20
CA ASP A 649 29.09 -21.63 11.15
C ASP A 649 29.49 -20.50 10.16
N ASP A 650 30.75 -20.46 9.72
CA ASP A 650 31.24 -19.47 8.72
C ASP A 650 30.71 -19.73 7.30
N SER A 651 30.32 -20.97 6.95
CA SER A 651 30.03 -21.36 5.55
C SER A 651 28.54 -21.29 5.20
N HIS A 652 28.16 -20.37 4.30
CA HIS A 652 26.75 -20.13 3.95
C HIS A 652 26.41 -20.60 2.53
N LEU A 653 25.15 -20.96 2.26
CA LEU A 653 24.70 -21.39 0.93
C LEU A 653 25.01 -20.36 -0.18
N GLY A 654 24.98 -19.06 0.16
CA GLY A 654 25.32 -17.97 -0.77
C GLY A 654 26.74 -18.01 -1.31
N ASP A 655 27.72 -18.51 -0.53
CA ASP A 655 29.14 -18.52 -0.91
C ASP A 655 29.45 -19.49 -2.06
N PHE A 656 28.56 -20.46 -2.28
CA PHE A 656 28.67 -21.47 -3.34
C PHE A 656 27.94 -21.07 -4.65
N ILE A 657 27.32 -19.89 -4.72
CA ILE A 657 26.54 -19.44 -5.89
C ILE A 657 27.42 -18.61 -6.84
N GLU A 658 27.85 -19.23 -7.94
CA GLU A 658 28.70 -18.61 -8.97
C GLU A 658 27.98 -17.57 -9.86
N ASP A 659 28.65 -16.43 -10.12
CA ASP A 659 28.19 -15.41 -11.09
C ASP A 659 28.47 -15.84 -12.55
N ASN A 660 27.47 -16.49 -13.15
CA ASN A 660 27.45 -16.89 -14.56
C ASN A 660 27.27 -15.72 -15.57
N ASN A 661 27.08 -14.47 -15.12
CA ASN A 661 26.87 -13.30 -15.97
C ASN A 661 28.15 -12.48 -16.18
N THR A 662 29.12 -12.55 -15.26
CA THR A 662 30.48 -12.02 -15.51
C THR A 662 31.30 -12.93 -16.42
N LEU A 663 31.84 -12.38 -17.52
CA LEU A 663 32.85 -13.10 -18.31
C LEU A 663 34.12 -13.31 -17.50
N ALA A 664 34.62 -14.56 -17.48
CA ALA A 664 35.91 -14.87 -16.87
C ALA A 664 37.05 -14.04 -17.50
N PRO A 665 38.10 -13.66 -16.75
CA PRO A 665 39.24 -12.90 -17.29
C PRO A 665 39.95 -13.59 -18.45
N SER A 666 39.95 -14.93 -18.50
CA SER A 666 40.38 -15.74 -19.65
C SER A 666 39.61 -15.39 -20.92
N ASP A 667 38.30 -15.33 -20.81
CA ASP A 667 37.37 -15.24 -21.93
C ASP A 667 37.30 -13.80 -22.44
N ALA A 668 37.36 -12.84 -21.52
CA ALA A 668 37.59 -11.43 -21.82
C ALA A 668 38.92 -11.22 -22.58
N ALA A 669 40.00 -11.91 -22.18
CA ALA A 669 41.29 -11.85 -22.87
C ALA A 669 41.24 -12.55 -24.25
N LEU A 670 40.54 -13.69 -24.37
CA LEU A 670 40.30 -14.36 -25.65
C LEU A 670 39.48 -13.47 -26.60
N HIS A 671 38.42 -12.83 -26.13
CA HIS A 671 37.60 -11.89 -26.90
C HIS A 671 38.39 -10.65 -27.33
N ALA A 672 39.27 -10.11 -26.46
CA ALA A 672 40.16 -9.01 -26.80
C ALA A 672 41.22 -9.42 -27.84
N SER A 673 41.83 -10.59 -27.69
CA SER A 673 42.80 -11.18 -28.61
C SER A 673 42.17 -11.45 -29.98
N MET A 674 41.00 -12.09 -30.02
CA MET A 674 40.22 -12.35 -31.23
C MET A 674 39.89 -11.05 -31.97
N ARG A 675 39.45 -10.00 -31.25
CA ARG A 675 39.20 -8.67 -31.82
C ARG A 675 40.45 -8.05 -32.45
N GLY A 676 41.61 -8.21 -31.81
CA GLY A 676 42.91 -7.78 -32.35
C GLY A 676 43.29 -8.53 -33.63
N VAL A 677 43.23 -9.86 -33.63
CA VAL A 677 43.60 -10.68 -34.80
C VAL A 677 42.61 -10.48 -35.96
N VAL A 678 41.31 -10.33 -35.69
CA VAL A 678 40.31 -9.96 -36.70
C VAL A 678 40.64 -8.60 -37.33
N LYS A 679 41.07 -7.61 -36.55
CA LYS A 679 41.50 -6.30 -37.06
C LYS A 679 42.70 -6.42 -38.00
N ASP A 680 43.78 -7.08 -37.56
CA ASP A 680 44.99 -7.31 -38.37
C ASP A 680 44.67 -8.04 -39.70
N VAL A 681 43.80 -9.06 -39.62
CA VAL A 681 43.40 -9.85 -40.80
C VAL A 681 42.52 -9.01 -41.74
N LEU A 682 41.68 -8.10 -41.23
CA LEU A 682 40.93 -7.14 -42.05
C LEU A 682 41.84 -6.07 -42.68
N ASP A 683 42.82 -5.53 -41.96
CA ASP A 683 43.79 -4.56 -42.50
C ASP A 683 44.71 -5.18 -43.58
N SER A 684 44.80 -6.51 -43.65
CA SER A 684 45.47 -7.22 -44.75
C SER A 684 44.68 -7.28 -46.07
N LEU A 685 43.41 -6.87 -46.09
CA LEU A 685 42.60 -6.73 -47.32
C LEU A 685 42.88 -5.38 -48.02
N THR A 686 42.31 -5.16 -49.21
CA THR A 686 42.33 -3.79 -49.76
C THR A 686 41.42 -2.89 -48.91
N PRO A 687 41.71 -1.59 -48.72
CA PRO A 687 40.91 -0.71 -47.86
C PRO A 687 39.42 -0.66 -48.19
N ARG A 688 39.06 -0.86 -49.48
CA ARG A 688 37.67 -0.94 -49.95
C ARG A 688 36.99 -2.26 -49.57
N GLU A 689 37.71 -3.38 -49.58
CA GLU A 689 37.21 -4.69 -49.11
C GLU A 689 37.09 -4.70 -47.58
N ALA A 690 38.10 -4.18 -46.87
CA ALA A 690 38.12 -4.08 -45.41
C ALA A 690 36.96 -3.22 -44.88
N LYS A 691 36.75 -2.02 -45.43
CA LYS A 691 35.66 -1.13 -45.04
C LYS A 691 34.27 -1.69 -45.40
N VAL A 692 34.11 -2.45 -46.50
CA VAL A 692 32.85 -3.17 -46.77
C VAL A 692 32.55 -4.18 -45.67
N LEU A 693 33.53 -5.00 -45.25
CA LEU A 693 33.30 -5.98 -44.18
C LEU A 693 33.05 -5.33 -42.81
N ARG A 694 33.84 -4.31 -42.43
CA ARG A 694 33.63 -3.58 -41.16
C ARG A 694 32.23 -3.00 -41.07
N MET A 695 31.75 -2.34 -42.13
CA MET A 695 30.41 -1.76 -42.13
C MET A 695 29.30 -2.82 -42.23
N ARG A 696 29.52 -3.92 -42.96
CA ARG A 696 28.51 -4.98 -43.11
C ARG A 696 28.30 -5.81 -41.85
N PHE A 697 29.31 -5.97 -41.00
CA PHE A 697 29.28 -6.80 -39.79
C PHE A 697 29.44 -6.01 -38.48
N GLY A 698 29.41 -4.66 -38.53
CA GLY A 698 29.55 -3.81 -37.34
C GLY A 698 30.95 -3.80 -36.69
N ILE A 699 31.96 -4.38 -37.35
CA ILE A 699 33.30 -4.52 -36.76
C ILE A 699 33.98 -3.14 -36.69
N GLU A 700 34.40 -2.74 -35.48
CA GLU A 700 34.84 -1.37 -35.14
C GLU A 700 33.74 -0.28 -35.21
N MET A 701 32.45 -0.65 -35.20
CA MET A 701 31.33 0.30 -35.23
C MET A 701 30.23 -0.05 -34.22
N SER A 702 29.30 0.89 -34.00
CA SER A 702 28.16 0.71 -33.10
C SER A 702 27.00 -0.12 -33.68
N THR A 703 26.91 -0.23 -35.01
CA THR A 703 25.84 -0.95 -35.71
C THR A 703 26.37 -1.60 -36.98
N ASP A 704 25.79 -2.73 -37.39
CA ASP A 704 25.93 -3.22 -38.76
C ASP A 704 25.15 -2.32 -39.73
N HIS A 705 25.38 -2.52 -41.04
CA HIS A 705 24.71 -1.78 -42.12
C HIS A 705 24.27 -2.77 -43.19
N THR A 706 23.14 -2.52 -43.85
CA THR A 706 22.66 -3.34 -44.97
C THR A 706 23.53 -3.14 -46.22
N LEU A 707 23.48 -4.11 -47.13
CA LEU A 707 24.18 -4.04 -48.42
C LEU A 707 23.76 -2.84 -49.30
N GLU A 708 22.60 -2.25 -49.05
CA GLU A 708 22.14 -1.05 -49.77
C GLU A 708 22.69 0.24 -49.16
N GLU A 709 22.76 0.34 -47.82
CA GLU A 709 23.36 1.48 -47.13
C GLU A 709 24.88 1.53 -47.34
N VAL A 710 25.55 0.37 -47.27
CA VAL A 710 26.96 0.25 -47.68
C VAL A 710 27.12 0.62 -49.16
N GLY A 711 26.16 0.30 -50.02
CA GLY A 711 26.15 0.71 -51.44
C GLY A 711 26.11 2.22 -51.61
N LYS A 712 25.18 2.89 -50.90
CA LYS A 712 25.03 4.35 -50.86
C LYS A 712 26.29 5.06 -50.33
N GLN A 713 27.03 4.47 -49.40
CA GLN A 713 28.29 5.05 -48.89
C GLN A 713 29.53 4.87 -49.80
N PHE A 714 29.44 4.06 -50.86
CA PHE A 714 30.55 3.81 -51.80
C PHE A 714 30.22 4.21 -53.25
N ASP A 715 29.06 4.83 -53.48
CA ASP A 715 28.49 5.14 -54.80
C ASP A 715 28.41 3.90 -55.71
N VAL A 716 27.90 2.78 -55.19
CA VAL A 716 27.74 1.52 -55.96
C VAL A 716 26.43 0.80 -55.66
N THR A 717 25.99 -0.01 -56.62
CA THR A 717 24.80 -0.86 -56.48
C THR A 717 24.99 -1.93 -55.40
N ARG A 718 23.88 -2.28 -54.73
CA ARG A 718 23.79 -3.35 -53.71
C ARG A 718 24.50 -4.65 -54.12
N GLU A 719 24.27 -5.11 -55.35
CA GLU A 719 24.90 -6.36 -55.84
C GLU A 719 26.42 -6.22 -56.02
N ARG A 720 26.94 -5.01 -56.31
CA ARG A 720 28.39 -4.80 -56.38
C ARG A 720 29.04 -4.80 -55.00
N ILE A 721 28.33 -4.38 -53.94
CA ILE A 721 28.78 -4.59 -52.57
C ILE A 721 28.82 -6.08 -52.23
N ARG A 722 27.76 -6.84 -52.56
CA ARG A 722 27.70 -8.30 -52.37
C ARG A 722 28.84 -9.04 -53.07
N GLN A 723 29.22 -8.61 -54.28
CA GLN A 723 30.40 -9.12 -54.99
C GLN A 723 31.72 -8.80 -54.29
N ILE A 724 31.86 -7.60 -53.68
CA ILE A 724 33.07 -7.21 -52.94
C ILE A 724 33.17 -7.99 -51.62
N GLU A 725 32.06 -8.14 -50.90
CA GLU A 725 31.92 -8.97 -49.69
C GLU A 725 32.32 -10.42 -49.98
N ALA A 726 31.68 -11.08 -50.97
CA ALA A 726 31.98 -12.46 -51.33
C ALA A 726 33.45 -12.65 -51.78
N LYS A 727 34.03 -11.67 -52.48
CA LYS A 727 35.45 -11.66 -52.86
C LYS A 727 36.38 -11.49 -51.66
N ALA A 728 36.02 -10.63 -50.70
CA ALA A 728 36.77 -10.43 -49.46
C ALA A 728 36.74 -11.69 -48.59
N LEU A 729 35.56 -12.29 -48.37
CA LEU A 729 35.41 -13.56 -47.65
C LEU A 729 36.19 -14.69 -48.33
N ARG A 730 36.20 -14.78 -49.67
CA ARG A 730 37.02 -15.75 -50.41
C ARG A 730 38.53 -15.53 -50.23
N LYS A 731 38.99 -14.29 -50.03
CA LYS A 731 40.39 -13.99 -49.66
C LYS A 731 40.71 -14.37 -48.21
N LEU A 732 39.78 -14.15 -47.27
CA LEU A 732 39.95 -14.50 -45.87
C LEU A 732 40.00 -16.02 -45.64
N ARG A 733 39.30 -16.81 -46.47
CA ARG A 733 39.35 -18.28 -46.48
C ARG A 733 40.66 -18.89 -47.01
N HIS A 734 41.64 -18.09 -47.42
CA HIS A 734 42.96 -18.61 -47.82
C HIS A 734 43.79 -19.00 -46.59
N PRO A 735 44.45 -20.17 -46.53
CA PRO A 735 45.15 -20.68 -45.34
C PRO A 735 45.99 -19.65 -44.59
N SER A 736 46.87 -18.94 -45.31
CA SER A 736 47.74 -17.87 -44.76
C SER A 736 47.03 -16.69 -44.09
N ARG A 737 45.69 -16.64 -44.09
CA ARG A 737 44.84 -15.70 -43.35
C ARG A 737 43.85 -16.40 -42.43
N SER A 738 43.23 -17.50 -42.88
CA SER A 738 42.27 -18.25 -42.08
C SER A 738 42.91 -18.96 -40.89
N ASP A 739 44.16 -19.40 -40.99
CA ASP A 739 44.80 -20.21 -39.94
C ASP A 739 45.05 -19.39 -38.66
N LYS A 740 45.17 -18.06 -38.77
CA LYS A 740 45.16 -17.12 -37.61
C LYS A 740 43.79 -16.96 -36.93
N LEU A 741 42.71 -17.34 -37.60
CA LEU A 741 41.33 -17.25 -37.09
C LEU A 741 40.79 -18.61 -36.65
N LYS A 742 41.26 -19.71 -37.24
CA LYS A 742 40.95 -21.09 -36.81
C LYS A 742 41.34 -21.37 -35.36
N SER A 743 42.43 -20.79 -34.87
CA SER A 743 42.85 -20.91 -33.47
C SER A 743 41.84 -20.36 -32.46
N PHE A 744 40.83 -19.61 -32.90
CA PHE A 744 39.70 -19.14 -32.09
C PHE A 744 38.40 -19.94 -32.34
N LEU A 745 38.46 -21.00 -33.16
CA LEU A 745 37.36 -21.94 -33.47
C LEU A 745 37.69 -23.38 -33.04
N GLU A 746 38.98 -23.73 -32.94
CA GLU A 746 39.48 -25.05 -32.55
C GLU A 746 39.65 -25.21 -31.02
N GLY A 747 39.16 -24.25 -30.22
CA GLY A 747 39.29 -24.20 -28.77
C GLY A 747 37.95 -24.29 -28.01
N ASN A 748 36.93 -24.90 -28.62
CA ASN A 748 35.56 -24.96 -28.12
C ASN A 748 34.88 -26.29 -28.47
#